data_AF-A0A832HSR0-F1
#
_entry.id   AF-A0A832HSR0-F1
#
_cell.length_a   1.000
_cell.length_b   1.000
_cell.length_c   1.000
_cell.angle_alpha   90.00
_cell.angle_beta   90.00
_cell.angle_gamma   90.00
#
_symmetry.space_group_name_H-M   'P 1'
#
loop_
_entity.id
_entity.type
_entity.pdbx_description
1 polymer ?
#
loop_
_entity_poly.entity_id
_entity_poly.type
_entity_poly.pdbx_seq_one_letter_code
_entity_poly.pdbx_strand_id
1 'polypeptide(L)'
;MVRGRSTSHFHPGESDPKSKAVILCGMFEFSGSSNRCRPSVTVGGRAAQGRTVQTSCISGNLCNSHERTVWLRHGHARRWSFVIALLFVLIGAGLASAGDRVVVEWLFDKDGDFAGWAANGHIRDAHVSHGVLSGRVVGGDPILEYQPLLHISASPWQMIEIRLKADRDGLAQVFWSNTREGRYSGFSGDKTTDFNVVGDGEWHAYRLLPFWHKEGKIVRLRLDLADGMQFWVDSIRIVEMEMPEPVKALDFDFGRGPDGWQPIGSAQLCTNNGTMVLRMQKPADFLLSPPINFDALENSFVAVRMSTAAGRYGRIFFATDKSHGLHWLDFPITGDGRQRIYNVDMLEAKEWDGRVLALGLRPTDALESQATVRSIRIACEPQGPPRLSLQVFALDDAAPRVGVPARISAVVYNAGGATASNVQFQLSLPAGLRLLETNAQTTPLRRLGVDEETTASWRVVADCGLTNAIKLRVTADGAESVTTFESVQVPARKPLGVESGGSYVPQPGPVHGRIDVGVYYFPGWRDASQWKPILRFPERKPILGWYREGSPEVADWHIKWAVEHGITFFAYDWYWARGGRQLEHALHEGFFHARYRHLLKFCLLWANHNPPNTHSLDDSVAVARYWITNYFNRPEYYRIEGKPVIIIFSPYNFRADLGVDGTRQALNAMREECRRAGLNGLYMVACVSGPREVEDEGYDAVTCYNWAGLGLIGPEKQGPFSALIEGYRRQWETFIEQSRLPIILPISGGWDSRPWHGNNAMVRHGRTPAMFKRHLQQARDMLEHCADKTKLLPAVIIEAWNEWGEGSYIEPHKEYGFGYLDAVRDVFTDAAPEHEDLVPNDVGIGPYDVPPEQPVRTAWTFDRDTDGWDNNMQCDSVGQTEGALVAETVGGDPALFGPPIQAMATSFPVVRLRMRLCSKDGAPFSDTAQLFWRTKRWTENEACSIRFAVSVDGQWHQYQLPVSENPRWKGVITRLRLDPCTRAGVRVELDEIRLEAL
;
A
#
# COMPACT_ATOMS: atom_id res chain seq x y z
N MET A 1 -43.31 17.58 -51.23
CA MET A 1 -43.36 16.96 -52.59
C MET A 1 -41.98 17.09 -53.25
N VAL A 2 -41.75 16.59 -54.47
CA VAL A 2 -40.41 16.17 -54.95
C VAL A 2 -39.84 17.04 -56.11
N ARG A 3 -38.57 17.49 -55.97
CA ARG A 3 -37.58 17.94 -57.00
C ARG A 3 -37.86 19.16 -57.92
N GLY A 4 -36.77 19.83 -58.31
CA GLY A 4 -36.65 20.84 -59.40
C GLY A 4 -35.71 22.00 -59.00
N ARG A 5 -34.43 22.18 -59.38
CA ARG A 5 -33.51 21.74 -60.47
C ARG A 5 -33.25 22.78 -61.60
N SER A 6 -32.20 23.60 -61.44
CA SER A 6 -31.29 24.18 -62.47
C SER A 6 -30.00 24.66 -61.74
N THR A 7 -28.73 24.50 -62.16
CA THR A 7 -27.98 24.63 -63.45
C THR A 7 -27.88 26.08 -63.92
N SER A 8 -26.72 26.68 -64.26
CA SER A 8 -25.37 26.17 -64.63
C SER A 8 -24.31 27.29 -64.42
N HIS A 9 -22.98 27.21 -64.65
CA HIS A 9 -22.02 26.20 -65.16
C HIS A 9 -20.76 26.23 -64.19
N PHE A 10 -19.44 26.08 -64.47
CA PHE A 10 -18.56 25.87 -65.65
C PHE A 10 -17.22 25.22 -65.22
N HIS A 11 -16.54 24.51 -66.12
CA HIS A 11 -15.14 23.99 -66.06
C HIS A 11 -14.65 23.80 -67.52
N PRO A 12 -13.33 23.78 -67.86
CA PRO A 12 -12.25 22.88 -67.38
C PRO A 12 -11.00 23.66 -66.87
N GLY A 13 -9.79 23.16 -66.57
CA GLY A 13 -9.09 21.84 -66.59
C GLY A 13 -7.56 22.07 -66.34
N GLU A 14 -6.59 21.13 -66.35
CA GLU A 14 -6.57 19.66 -66.35
C GLU A 14 -5.12 19.11 -66.09
N SER A 15 -4.96 17.79 -65.85
CA SER A 15 -3.70 16.97 -65.84
C SER A 15 -2.60 17.12 -64.74
N ASP A 16 -2.24 15.96 -64.16
CA ASP A 16 -0.99 15.57 -63.42
C ASP A 16 0.16 15.34 -64.48
N PRO A 17 1.49 15.11 -64.20
CA PRO A 17 2.07 14.54 -62.98
C PRO A 17 3.53 14.89 -62.51
N LYS A 18 3.85 14.39 -61.30
CA LYS A 18 5.14 13.94 -60.72
C LYS A 18 6.52 14.27 -61.38
N SER A 19 7.28 15.11 -60.66
CA SER A 19 8.65 14.86 -60.12
C SER A 19 9.95 14.93 -60.98
N LYS A 20 10.99 15.52 -60.34
CA LYS A 20 12.47 15.43 -60.53
C LYS A 20 13.21 16.21 -61.67
N ALA A 21 13.87 17.29 -61.21
CA ALA A 21 15.33 17.55 -61.31
C ALA A 21 16.00 18.15 -62.57
N VAL A 22 16.94 19.09 -62.31
CA VAL A 22 18.28 19.29 -62.95
C VAL A 22 18.33 19.75 -64.42
N ILE A 23 19.09 20.80 -64.82
CA ILE A 23 19.78 21.92 -64.12
C ILE A 23 20.24 22.98 -65.17
N LEU A 24 20.52 24.25 -64.80
CA LEU A 24 21.55 25.09 -65.48
C LEU A 24 21.89 26.40 -64.71
N CYS A 25 23.15 26.84 -64.89
CA CYS A 25 23.95 27.88 -64.22
C CYS A 25 23.41 29.33 -64.21
N GLY A 26 23.92 30.25 -63.37
CA GLY A 26 24.96 30.12 -62.32
C GLY A 26 25.57 31.47 -61.86
N MET A 27 26.74 31.42 -61.20
CA MET A 27 27.55 32.53 -60.61
C MET A 27 27.02 33.13 -59.27
N PHE A 28 27.81 33.34 -58.20
CA PHE A 28 29.19 32.89 -57.85
C PHE A 28 29.37 32.88 -56.30
N GLU A 29 29.81 31.75 -55.72
CA GLU A 29 30.81 31.48 -54.62
C GLU A 29 31.01 32.42 -53.39
N PHE A 30 31.57 32.01 -52.21
CA PHE A 30 32.16 30.75 -51.70
C PHE A 30 32.08 30.67 -50.13
N SER A 31 32.15 29.44 -49.56
CA SER A 31 32.64 28.96 -48.22
C SER A 31 32.85 29.88 -46.98
N GLY A 32 32.81 29.39 -45.72
CA GLY A 32 32.52 28.03 -45.20
C GLY A 32 33.02 27.76 -43.76
N SER A 33 32.42 26.76 -43.09
CA SER A 33 32.89 25.96 -41.94
C SER A 33 33.64 26.61 -40.72
N SER A 34 32.95 26.60 -39.57
CA SER A 34 33.44 26.22 -38.21
C SER A 34 34.78 26.75 -37.65
N ASN A 35 34.73 27.42 -36.49
CA ASN A 35 35.29 26.86 -35.23
C ASN A 35 34.85 27.57 -33.94
N ARG A 36 35.19 26.97 -32.79
CA ARG A 36 35.02 27.56 -31.44
C ARG A 36 36.11 28.60 -31.14
N CYS A 37 35.80 29.66 -30.39
CA CYS A 37 36.69 30.13 -29.30
C CYS A 37 36.02 31.06 -28.27
N ARG A 38 36.78 31.36 -27.20
CA ARG A 38 36.38 32.09 -25.98
C ARG A 38 36.47 33.63 -26.12
N PRO A 39 35.82 34.40 -25.22
CA PRO A 39 35.86 35.87 -25.24
C PRO A 39 37.24 36.45 -24.92
N SER A 40 37.48 37.67 -25.39
CA SER A 40 38.72 38.44 -25.19
C SER A 40 38.47 39.70 -24.35
N VAL A 41 39.39 39.99 -23.41
CA VAL A 41 39.53 41.29 -22.72
C VAL A 41 41.01 41.66 -22.66
N THR A 42 41.36 42.93 -22.91
CA THR A 42 42.72 43.52 -22.88
C THR A 42 42.76 44.64 -21.81
N VAL A 43 43.89 45.20 -21.37
CA VAL A 43 45.33 45.19 -21.74
C VAL A 43 46.13 44.87 -20.45
N GLY A 44 47.36 44.33 -20.40
CA GLY A 44 48.40 43.95 -21.36
C GLY A 44 49.79 44.16 -20.71
N GLY A 45 50.91 43.96 -21.43
CA GLY A 45 52.27 44.22 -20.90
C GLY A 45 53.34 43.27 -21.46
N ARG A 46 54.58 43.74 -21.62
CA ARG A 46 55.71 42.97 -22.18
C ARG A 46 56.81 42.74 -21.13
N ALA A 47 57.49 41.58 -21.15
CA ALA A 47 58.93 41.49 -21.48
C ALA A 47 59.57 40.09 -21.21
N ALA A 48 60.67 39.83 -21.94
CA ALA A 48 61.85 39.03 -21.57
C ALA A 48 61.74 37.53 -21.17
N GLN A 49 62.04 36.69 -22.18
CA GLN A 49 62.84 35.45 -22.16
C GLN A 49 63.60 35.04 -20.87
N GLY A 50 63.66 33.72 -20.59
CA GLY A 50 64.97 33.06 -20.48
C GLY A 50 65.17 31.88 -19.49
N ARG A 51 65.78 30.80 -20.01
CA ARG A 51 66.66 29.80 -19.37
C ARG A 51 66.10 28.67 -18.46
N THR A 52 66.16 27.47 -19.05
CA THR A 52 66.50 26.16 -18.47
C THR A 52 67.82 26.16 -17.67
N VAL A 53 68.07 25.10 -16.87
CA VAL A 53 69.37 24.41 -16.53
C VAL A 53 69.36 23.87 -15.08
N GLN A 54 69.35 22.52 -14.93
CA GLN A 54 70.27 21.63 -14.14
C GLN A 54 70.57 21.92 -12.64
N THR A 55 71.04 21.03 -11.74
CA THR A 55 71.43 19.56 -11.62
C THR A 55 71.63 19.25 -10.11
N SER A 56 71.84 18.04 -9.54
CA SER A 56 71.88 16.60 -9.93
C SER A 56 71.94 15.72 -8.65
N CYS A 57 72.04 14.38 -8.79
CA CYS A 57 72.55 13.40 -7.80
C CYS A 57 71.62 13.05 -6.60
N ILE A 58 71.60 11.84 -6.01
CA ILE A 58 72.27 10.51 -6.21
C ILE A 58 71.47 9.47 -5.37
N SER A 59 71.34 8.15 -5.63
CA SER A 59 71.51 7.30 -6.83
C SER A 59 70.97 5.86 -6.57
N GLY A 60 70.52 5.15 -7.62
CA GLY A 60 70.32 3.68 -7.64
C GLY A 60 68.86 3.24 -7.49
N ASN A 61 68.24 2.41 -8.35
CA ASN A 61 68.59 1.12 -9.00
C ASN A 61 67.72 0.00 -8.35
N LEU A 62 67.10 -0.95 -9.07
CA LEU A 62 67.05 -1.27 -10.52
C LEU A 62 65.80 -2.13 -10.85
N CYS A 63 65.28 -2.02 -12.09
CA CYS A 63 64.59 -3.01 -12.96
C CYS A 63 63.53 -4.02 -12.41
N ASN A 64 62.54 -4.52 -13.18
CA ASN A 64 62.01 -4.27 -14.54
C ASN A 64 60.54 -4.80 -14.55
N SER A 65 59.56 -4.36 -15.38
CA SER A 65 59.44 -4.34 -16.86
C SER A 65 59.45 -5.74 -17.51
N HIS A 66 58.68 -6.10 -18.55
CA HIS A 66 57.89 -5.36 -19.57
C HIS A 66 56.58 -6.15 -19.89
N GLU A 67 55.47 -5.58 -20.39
CA GLU A 67 55.12 -5.22 -21.81
C GLU A 67 55.24 -6.36 -22.84
N ARG A 68 54.41 -6.53 -23.90
CA ARG A 68 53.19 -5.82 -24.38
C ARG A 68 52.39 -6.69 -25.39
N THR A 69 51.12 -6.33 -25.60
CA THR A 69 50.30 -6.28 -26.85
C THR A 69 50.69 -7.10 -28.11
N VAL A 70 49.71 -7.77 -28.77
CA VAL A 70 49.38 -7.66 -30.22
C VAL A 70 48.10 -8.45 -30.62
N TRP A 71 47.36 -7.97 -31.62
CA TRP A 71 46.18 -8.60 -32.26
C TRP A 71 46.55 -9.31 -33.58
N LEU A 72 45.78 -10.32 -34.03
CA LEU A 72 45.45 -10.50 -35.47
C LEU A 72 44.26 -11.47 -35.73
N ARG A 73 43.85 -11.61 -37.00
CA ARG A 73 42.49 -11.95 -37.47
C ARG A 73 42.33 -13.33 -38.16
N HIS A 74 41.08 -13.83 -38.12
CA HIS A 74 40.36 -14.67 -39.13
C HIS A 74 40.82 -16.12 -39.42
N GLY A 75 39.86 -16.98 -39.80
CA GLY A 75 40.10 -18.26 -40.53
C GLY A 75 39.06 -19.37 -40.28
N HIS A 76 38.25 -19.74 -41.28
CA HIS A 76 37.17 -20.73 -41.14
C HIS A 76 37.63 -22.22 -41.18
N ALA A 77 37.17 -22.98 -40.17
CA ALA A 77 36.58 -24.33 -40.22
C ALA A 77 37.08 -25.43 -41.21
N ARG A 78 37.37 -26.64 -40.66
CA ARG A 78 36.63 -27.89 -40.99
C ARG A 78 36.94 -29.10 -40.08
N ARG A 79 35.86 -29.76 -39.62
CA ARG A 79 35.66 -31.20 -39.34
C ARG A 79 36.65 -32.02 -38.46
N TRP A 80 36.23 -32.22 -37.20
CA TRP A 80 36.00 -33.53 -36.55
C TRP A 80 37.06 -34.66 -36.62
N SER A 81 37.61 -35.08 -35.47
CA SER A 81 37.55 -36.50 -35.00
C SER A 81 38.00 -36.68 -33.53
N PHE A 82 37.03 -36.99 -32.66
CA PHE A 82 37.02 -37.95 -31.52
C PHE A 82 38.18 -38.10 -30.49
N VAL A 83 37.78 -38.05 -29.20
CA VAL A 83 38.48 -38.49 -27.94
C VAL A 83 39.80 -37.73 -27.63
N ILE A 84 40.00 -37.08 -26.48
CA ILE A 84 39.65 -37.38 -25.08
C ILE A 84 38.93 -36.19 -24.40
N ALA A 85 37.88 -36.46 -23.62
CA ALA A 85 37.25 -35.47 -22.73
C ALA A 85 36.82 -36.14 -21.42
N LEU A 86 37.68 -36.14 -20.40
CA LEU A 86 37.39 -36.73 -19.08
C LEU A 86 38.25 -36.10 -17.97
N LEU A 87 38.04 -34.81 -17.70
CA LEU A 87 38.48 -34.10 -16.47
C LEU A 87 37.98 -32.63 -16.42
N PHE A 88 36.67 -32.39 -16.49
CA PHE A 88 36.08 -31.07 -16.14
C PHE A 88 34.58 -31.15 -15.80
N VAL A 89 34.22 -31.98 -14.82
CA VAL A 89 32.90 -31.96 -14.14
C VAL A 89 33.13 -32.14 -12.65
N LEU A 90 33.37 -31.04 -11.92
CA LEU A 90 33.31 -30.99 -10.43
C LEU A 90 33.40 -29.57 -9.84
N ILE A 91 32.78 -28.57 -10.48
CA ILE A 91 32.46 -27.28 -9.85
C ILE A 91 30.99 -26.97 -10.14
N GLY A 92 30.11 -27.45 -9.27
CA GLY A 92 28.65 -27.37 -9.42
C GLY A 92 27.86 -27.85 -8.19
N ALA A 93 28.53 -28.09 -7.06
CA ALA A 93 27.94 -28.54 -5.81
C ALA A 93 28.42 -27.62 -4.67
N GLY A 94 27.81 -26.44 -4.59
CA GLY A 94 28.13 -25.39 -3.61
C GLY A 94 26.83 -24.83 -3.03
N LEU A 95 26.01 -25.73 -2.47
CA LEU A 95 24.61 -25.47 -2.12
C LEU A 95 24.25 -26.07 -0.74
N ALA A 96 25.15 -25.88 0.21
CA ALA A 96 24.88 -25.96 1.65
C ALA A 96 25.81 -24.92 2.30
N SER A 97 25.43 -24.38 3.46
CA SER A 97 26.44 -23.78 4.33
C SER A 97 27.39 -24.88 4.81
N ALA A 98 28.58 -24.52 5.29
CA ALA A 98 29.52 -25.49 5.85
C ALA A 98 29.09 -25.93 7.27
N GLY A 99 27.94 -26.61 7.34
CA GLY A 99 27.25 -27.06 8.56
C GLY A 99 25.87 -27.69 8.29
N ASP A 100 25.13 -27.19 7.29
CA ASP A 100 23.74 -27.64 7.01
C ASP A 100 23.67 -29.14 6.62
N ARG A 101 22.72 -29.87 7.20
CA ARG A 101 22.50 -31.30 6.93
C ARG A 101 21.28 -31.50 6.03
N VAL A 102 21.47 -32.06 4.83
CA VAL A 102 20.35 -32.50 3.97
C VAL A 102 19.50 -33.57 4.68
N VAL A 103 18.19 -33.35 4.74
CA VAL A 103 17.19 -34.27 5.30
C VAL A 103 16.55 -35.12 4.20
N VAL A 104 16.26 -34.49 3.05
CA VAL A 104 15.83 -35.15 1.80
C VAL A 104 16.14 -34.24 0.61
N GLU A 105 16.44 -34.83 -0.55
CA GLU A 105 16.69 -34.11 -1.79
C GLU A 105 16.08 -34.79 -3.03
N TRP A 106 15.73 -33.97 -4.01
CA TRP A 106 15.20 -34.34 -5.32
C TRP A 106 16.00 -33.57 -6.38
N LEU A 107 16.73 -34.30 -7.24
CA LEU A 107 17.74 -33.75 -8.17
C LEU A 107 17.39 -33.93 -9.66
N PHE A 108 16.24 -34.55 -9.97
CA PHE A 108 15.71 -34.74 -11.34
C PHE A 108 16.76 -35.26 -12.37
N ASP A 109 17.69 -36.09 -11.91
CA ASP A 109 18.96 -36.44 -12.55
C ASP A 109 18.84 -37.45 -13.70
N LYS A 110 17.65 -38.02 -13.87
CA LYS A 110 17.34 -39.11 -14.79
C LYS A 110 16.18 -38.74 -15.70
N ASP A 111 16.44 -38.69 -17.01
CA ASP A 111 15.44 -38.37 -18.03
C ASP A 111 14.15 -39.17 -17.88
N GLY A 112 13.00 -38.48 -17.88
CA GLY A 112 11.68 -39.05 -17.68
C GLY A 112 11.31 -39.43 -16.24
N ASP A 113 12.23 -39.35 -15.27
CA ASP A 113 11.96 -39.67 -13.87
C ASP A 113 11.71 -38.41 -13.04
N PHE A 114 10.46 -38.22 -12.61
CA PHE A 114 10.02 -37.06 -11.82
C PHE A 114 10.45 -37.13 -10.34
N ALA A 115 11.27 -38.10 -9.94
CA ALA A 115 11.75 -38.28 -8.57
C ALA A 115 10.61 -38.34 -7.52
N GLY A 116 9.43 -38.85 -7.91
CA GLY A 116 8.23 -38.93 -7.07
C GLY A 116 7.27 -37.73 -7.14
N TRP A 117 7.62 -36.66 -7.85
CA TRP A 117 6.71 -35.53 -8.08
C TRP A 117 5.72 -35.83 -9.22
N ALA A 118 4.53 -35.22 -9.17
CA ALA A 118 3.52 -35.31 -10.23
C ALA A 118 2.93 -33.93 -10.52
N ALA A 119 2.81 -33.60 -11.81
CA ALA A 119 2.14 -32.41 -12.30
C ALA A 119 0.63 -32.66 -12.45
N ASN A 120 -0.21 -31.70 -12.05
CA ASN A 120 -1.65 -31.76 -12.33
C ASN A 120 -1.99 -31.26 -13.75
N GLY A 121 -3.28 -31.31 -14.12
CA GLY A 121 -3.76 -30.90 -15.45
C GLY A 121 -3.61 -29.41 -15.80
N HIS A 122 -3.17 -28.56 -14.86
CA HIS A 122 -2.92 -27.14 -15.08
C HIS A 122 -1.45 -26.84 -15.44
N ILE A 123 -0.58 -27.85 -15.45
CA ILE A 123 0.77 -27.79 -16.01
C ILE A 123 0.82 -28.69 -17.26
N ARG A 124 1.16 -28.13 -18.42
CA ARG A 124 1.40 -28.86 -19.66
C ARG A 124 2.88 -29.02 -19.94
N ASP A 125 3.17 -29.96 -20.84
CA ASP A 125 4.50 -30.28 -21.35
C ASP A 125 5.52 -30.57 -20.24
N ALA A 126 5.00 -31.05 -19.10
CA ALA A 126 5.78 -31.43 -17.94
C ALA A 126 6.70 -32.61 -18.29
N HIS A 127 8.00 -32.43 -18.14
CA HIS A 127 8.99 -33.48 -18.37
C HIS A 127 10.27 -33.24 -17.58
N VAL A 128 10.97 -34.33 -17.27
CA VAL A 128 12.35 -34.30 -16.77
C VAL A 128 13.30 -34.62 -17.91
N SER A 129 14.30 -33.76 -18.15
CA SER A 129 15.47 -34.12 -18.95
C SER A 129 16.71 -33.35 -18.51
N HIS A 130 17.89 -33.93 -18.70
CA HIS A 130 19.19 -33.27 -18.49
C HIS A 130 19.38 -32.69 -17.06
N GLY A 131 18.82 -33.33 -16.03
CA GLY A 131 18.89 -32.84 -14.64
C GLY A 131 17.82 -31.82 -14.26
N VAL A 132 16.78 -31.62 -15.08
CA VAL A 132 15.81 -30.53 -14.90
C VAL A 132 14.38 -31.01 -15.13
N LEU A 133 13.50 -30.79 -14.15
CA LEU A 133 12.05 -30.83 -14.30
C LEU A 133 11.58 -29.50 -14.91
N SER A 134 10.85 -29.52 -16.01
CA SER A 134 10.30 -28.30 -16.63
C SER A 134 8.88 -28.50 -17.14
N GLY A 135 8.13 -27.41 -17.24
CA GLY A 135 6.74 -27.40 -17.68
C GLY A 135 6.18 -25.99 -17.88
N ARG A 136 4.97 -25.91 -18.43
CA ARG A 136 4.26 -24.66 -18.68
C ARG A 136 2.92 -24.65 -17.93
N VAL A 137 2.74 -23.64 -17.07
CA VAL A 137 1.44 -23.37 -16.45
C VAL A 137 0.45 -22.87 -17.49
N VAL A 138 -0.79 -23.38 -17.43
CA VAL A 138 -1.90 -23.06 -18.35
C VAL A 138 -3.25 -22.88 -17.63
N GLY A 139 -3.25 -22.74 -16.30
CA GLY A 139 -4.45 -22.53 -15.50
C GLY A 139 -4.14 -22.27 -14.02
N GLY A 140 -5.00 -21.50 -13.36
CA GLY A 140 -4.77 -20.91 -12.03
C GLY A 140 -4.87 -21.84 -10.80
N ASP A 141 -4.40 -23.08 -10.92
CA ASP A 141 -4.08 -23.97 -9.77
C ASP A 141 -3.02 -24.98 -10.22
N PRO A 142 -1.77 -24.56 -10.53
CA PRO A 142 -0.75 -25.40 -11.14
C PRO A 142 0.08 -26.15 -10.09
N ILE A 143 -0.27 -27.40 -9.87
CA ILE A 143 0.27 -28.21 -8.76
C ILE A 143 1.40 -29.12 -9.24
N LEU A 144 2.55 -29.02 -8.59
CA LEU A 144 3.54 -30.09 -8.48
C LEU A 144 3.41 -30.74 -7.09
N GLU A 145 2.91 -31.97 -7.01
CA GLU A 145 2.74 -32.67 -5.72
C GLU A 145 3.68 -33.87 -5.61
N TYR A 146 4.39 -33.98 -4.49
CA TYR A 146 5.17 -35.17 -4.15
C TYR A 146 4.24 -36.32 -3.72
N GLN A 147 4.15 -37.38 -4.54
CA GLN A 147 3.22 -38.50 -4.35
C GLN A 147 3.63 -39.51 -3.24
N PRO A 148 4.91 -39.87 -3.08
CA PRO A 148 5.34 -40.74 -1.99
C PRO A 148 5.13 -40.11 -0.61
N LEU A 149 5.15 -40.94 0.42
CA LEU A 149 4.83 -40.52 1.79
C LEU A 149 6.09 -40.03 2.52
N LEU A 150 6.06 -38.81 3.07
CA LEU A 150 7.17 -38.28 3.86
C LEU A 150 7.11 -38.75 5.32
N HIS A 151 8.29 -38.89 5.90
CA HIS A 151 8.51 -39.32 7.29
C HIS A 151 9.52 -38.41 7.99
N ILE A 152 9.36 -37.10 7.79
CA ILE A 152 10.28 -36.07 8.32
C ILE A 152 9.77 -35.64 9.70
N SER A 153 10.62 -35.66 10.73
CA SER A 153 10.32 -34.99 12.00
C SER A 153 10.39 -33.48 11.80
N ALA A 154 9.32 -32.74 12.13
CA ALA A 154 9.23 -31.31 11.88
C ALA A 154 10.07 -30.53 12.90
N SER A 155 11.00 -29.71 12.41
CA SER A 155 11.88 -28.85 13.22
C SER A 155 11.69 -27.37 12.84
N PRO A 156 11.89 -26.41 13.76
CA PRO A 156 11.88 -24.98 13.42
C PRO A 156 13.13 -24.56 12.64
N TRP A 157 14.18 -25.40 12.65
CA TRP A 157 15.47 -25.15 11.99
C TRP A 157 15.58 -25.84 10.61
N GLN A 158 14.45 -26.31 10.08
CA GLN A 158 14.39 -26.87 8.73
C GLN A 158 14.06 -25.77 7.70
N MET A 159 14.78 -25.80 6.59
CA MET A 159 14.65 -24.89 5.45
C MET A 159 14.36 -25.70 4.19
N ILE A 160 13.46 -25.22 3.35
CA ILE A 160 13.20 -25.75 2.01
C ILE A 160 14.06 -24.95 1.04
N GLU A 161 14.85 -25.64 0.23
CA GLU A 161 15.68 -25.04 -0.81
C GLU A 161 15.19 -25.47 -2.19
N ILE A 162 14.94 -24.50 -3.06
CA ILE A 162 14.47 -24.74 -4.43
C ILE A 162 15.40 -24.02 -5.39
N ARG A 163 16.02 -24.73 -6.33
CA ARG A 163 16.75 -24.11 -7.44
C ARG A 163 15.87 -24.09 -8.69
N LEU A 164 15.38 -22.90 -9.02
CA LEU A 164 14.33 -22.66 -10.01
C LEU A 164 14.66 -21.47 -10.91
N LYS A 165 14.21 -21.56 -12.17
CA LYS A 165 14.25 -20.53 -13.21
C LYS A 165 12.86 -20.39 -13.83
N ALA A 166 12.46 -19.18 -14.24
CA ALA A 166 11.18 -18.91 -14.88
C ALA A 166 11.26 -17.87 -16.02
N ASP A 167 10.21 -17.81 -16.86
CA ASP A 167 10.05 -16.82 -17.96
C ASP A 167 9.31 -15.53 -17.57
N ARG A 168 8.78 -15.46 -16.33
CA ARG A 168 8.01 -14.33 -15.80
C ARG A 168 8.06 -14.29 -14.28
N ASP A 169 7.91 -13.08 -13.73
CA ASP A 169 7.76 -12.88 -12.29
C ASP A 169 6.42 -13.48 -11.82
N GLY A 170 6.35 -13.97 -10.58
CA GLY A 170 5.06 -14.35 -9.99
C GLY A 170 5.15 -15.11 -8.67
N LEU A 171 4.01 -15.19 -7.97
CA LEU A 171 3.92 -15.86 -6.68
C LEU A 171 3.93 -17.39 -6.86
N ALA A 172 4.79 -18.06 -6.12
CA ALA A 172 4.82 -19.50 -5.91
C ALA A 172 4.60 -19.82 -4.43
N GLN A 173 4.11 -21.01 -4.12
CA GLN A 173 3.70 -21.41 -2.78
C GLN A 173 4.15 -22.83 -2.49
N VAL A 174 4.74 -23.09 -1.31
CA VAL A 174 5.09 -24.44 -0.86
C VAL A 174 4.15 -24.87 0.26
N PHE A 175 3.25 -25.79 -0.05
CA PHE A 175 2.30 -26.37 0.90
C PHE A 175 2.85 -27.64 1.54
N TRP A 176 2.57 -27.83 2.83
CA TRP A 176 2.88 -29.07 3.56
C TRP A 176 1.68 -29.59 4.35
N SER A 177 1.78 -30.84 4.81
CA SER A 177 0.83 -31.40 5.79
C SER A 177 1.47 -32.49 6.65
N ASN A 178 1.01 -32.61 7.90
CA ASN A 178 1.27 -33.73 8.79
C ASN A 178 0.31 -34.93 8.61
N THR A 179 -0.68 -34.83 7.72
CA THR A 179 -1.71 -35.86 7.54
C THR A 179 -2.04 -36.12 6.06
N ARG A 180 -2.87 -37.15 5.83
CA ARG A 180 -3.58 -37.43 4.58
C ARG A 180 -5.09 -37.25 4.70
N GLU A 181 -5.59 -36.98 5.90
CA GLU A 181 -7.01 -36.95 6.23
C GLU A 181 -7.62 -35.56 6.03
N GLY A 182 -8.93 -35.50 5.76
CA GLY A 182 -9.66 -34.25 5.54
C GLY A 182 -9.65 -33.76 4.08
N ARG A 183 -10.06 -32.49 3.90
CA ARG A 183 -10.14 -31.84 2.58
C ARG A 183 -8.75 -31.70 1.95
N TYR A 184 -8.67 -31.76 0.62
CA TYR A 184 -7.42 -31.70 -0.15
C TYR A 184 -6.33 -32.70 0.32
N SER A 185 -6.77 -33.83 0.88
CA SER A 185 -5.91 -34.86 1.50
C SER A 185 -4.93 -34.29 2.54
N GLY A 186 -5.39 -33.31 3.32
CA GLY A 186 -4.65 -32.73 4.45
C GLY A 186 -3.92 -31.41 4.17
N PHE A 187 -3.89 -30.90 2.93
CA PHE A 187 -3.36 -29.55 2.66
C PHE A 187 -4.37 -28.46 3.05
N SER A 188 -3.88 -27.32 3.55
CA SER A 188 -4.69 -26.18 3.97
C SER A 188 -3.96 -24.84 3.78
N GLY A 189 -4.72 -23.74 3.63
CA GLY A 189 -4.18 -22.41 3.32
C GLY A 189 -3.33 -21.75 4.42
N ASP A 190 -3.37 -22.29 5.63
CA ASP A 190 -2.54 -21.90 6.78
C ASP A 190 -1.20 -22.65 6.86
N LYS A 191 -0.93 -23.56 5.91
CA LYS A 191 0.25 -24.44 5.86
C LYS A 191 1.04 -24.27 4.57
N THR A 192 1.34 -23.01 4.24
CA THR A 192 2.12 -22.59 3.07
C THR A 192 3.32 -21.73 3.47
N THR A 193 4.37 -21.74 2.66
CA THR A 193 5.38 -20.68 2.59
C THR A 193 5.40 -20.10 1.19
N ASP A 194 5.02 -18.83 1.09
CA ASP A 194 4.87 -18.11 -0.16
C ASP A 194 6.17 -17.41 -0.54
N PHE A 195 6.51 -17.43 -1.84
CA PHE A 195 7.71 -16.78 -2.37
C PHE A 195 7.50 -16.27 -3.79
N ASN A 196 7.92 -15.05 -4.08
CA ASN A 196 7.89 -14.52 -5.45
C ASN A 196 9.11 -15.03 -6.23
N VAL A 197 8.82 -15.75 -7.31
CA VAL A 197 9.76 -16.19 -8.34
C VAL A 197 10.15 -15.02 -9.23
N VAL A 198 11.43 -14.93 -9.59
CA VAL A 198 11.98 -13.96 -10.54
C VAL A 198 11.93 -14.52 -11.96
N GLY A 199 11.45 -13.71 -12.91
CA GLY A 199 11.23 -14.08 -14.31
C GLY A 199 12.31 -13.70 -15.31
N ASP A 200 13.55 -13.52 -14.86
CA ASP A 200 14.65 -13.00 -15.70
C ASP A 200 15.27 -14.05 -16.65
N GLY A 201 14.80 -15.30 -16.60
CA GLY A 201 15.37 -16.41 -17.37
C GLY A 201 16.64 -17.02 -16.78
N GLU A 202 17.06 -16.60 -15.58
CA GLU A 202 18.27 -17.10 -14.90
C GLU A 202 17.96 -18.09 -13.76
N TRP A 203 18.99 -18.79 -13.28
CA TRP A 203 18.87 -19.75 -12.19
C TRP A 203 18.95 -19.08 -10.82
N HIS A 204 17.86 -19.10 -10.06
CA HIS A 204 17.80 -18.62 -8.68
C HIS A 204 17.72 -19.77 -7.69
N ALA A 205 18.29 -19.56 -6.49
CA ALA A 205 18.15 -20.46 -5.35
C ALA A 205 17.29 -19.77 -4.29
N TYR A 206 16.10 -20.32 -4.05
CA TYR A 206 15.14 -19.85 -3.06
C TYR A 206 15.34 -20.62 -1.76
N ARG A 207 15.39 -19.90 -0.64
CA ARG A 207 15.62 -20.41 0.71
C ARG A 207 14.42 -20.05 1.59
N LEU A 208 13.60 -21.04 1.93
CA LEU A 208 12.28 -20.86 2.53
C LEU A 208 12.26 -21.45 3.94
N LEU A 209 11.82 -20.68 4.93
CA LEU A 209 11.79 -21.08 6.34
C LEU A 209 10.34 -21.32 6.80
N PRO A 210 9.81 -22.56 6.68
CA PRO A 210 8.42 -22.86 7.00
C PRO A 210 8.09 -22.87 8.49
N PHE A 211 9.11 -22.91 9.37
CA PHE A 211 8.95 -23.01 10.84
C PHE A 211 7.87 -24.02 11.26
N TRP A 212 7.74 -25.13 10.54
CA TRP A 212 6.59 -26.04 10.61
C TRP A 212 6.54 -26.94 11.85
N HIS A 213 7.47 -26.77 12.80
CA HIS A 213 7.68 -27.58 14.01
C HIS A 213 6.41 -28.01 14.76
N LYS A 214 5.42 -27.11 14.87
CA LYS A 214 4.09 -27.34 15.48
C LYS A 214 3.32 -28.52 14.87
N GLU A 215 3.62 -28.90 13.62
CA GLU A 215 3.08 -30.08 12.94
C GLU A 215 3.58 -31.40 13.51
N GLY A 216 4.72 -31.41 14.21
CA GLY A 216 5.43 -32.58 14.74
C GLY A 216 6.11 -33.46 13.68
N LYS A 217 5.49 -33.61 12.51
CA LYS A 217 6.00 -34.36 11.36
C LYS A 217 5.51 -33.76 10.04
N ILE A 218 6.29 -33.89 8.97
CA ILE A 218 5.87 -33.58 7.60
C ILE A 218 5.70 -34.87 6.81
N VAL A 219 4.53 -34.97 6.16
CA VAL A 219 3.97 -36.20 5.56
C VAL A 219 3.62 -35.99 4.07
N ARG A 220 3.29 -34.75 3.65
CA ARG A 220 3.06 -34.37 2.25
C ARG A 220 3.73 -33.03 1.93
N LEU A 221 4.08 -32.83 0.65
CA LEU A 221 4.66 -31.59 0.12
C LEU A 221 4.08 -31.30 -1.27
N ARG A 222 3.74 -30.04 -1.54
CA ARG A 222 3.20 -29.51 -2.79
C ARG A 222 3.87 -28.18 -3.11
N LEU A 223 4.24 -27.95 -4.37
CA LEU A 223 4.78 -26.70 -4.89
C LEU A 223 3.82 -26.20 -5.97
N ASP A 224 3.30 -25.00 -5.76
CA ASP A 224 2.47 -24.29 -6.73
C ASP A 224 3.24 -23.12 -7.33
N LEU A 225 2.92 -22.79 -8.58
CA LEU A 225 3.61 -21.80 -9.39
C LEU A 225 2.63 -20.72 -9.91
N ALA A 226 3.17 -19.63 -10.47
CA ALA A 226 2.34 -18.53 -10.97
C ALA A 226 1.67 -18.87 -12.32
N ASP A 227 0.50 -18.28 -12.59
CA ASP A 227 -0.23 -18.51 -13.85
C ASP A 227 0.57 -18.07 -15.10
N GLY A 228 0.40 -18.83 -16.19
CA GLY A 228 1.10 -18.65 -17.46
C GLY A 228 2.62 -18.89 -17.48
N MET A 229 3.24 -19.19 -16.32
CA MET A 229 4.69 -19.36 -16.17
C MET A 229 5.24 -20.58 -16.93
N GLN A 230 6.30 -20.39 -17.71
CA GLN A 230 7.22 -21.46 -18.08
C GLN A 230 8.30 -21.56 -17.00
N PHE A 231 8.50 -22.74 -16.44
CA PHE A 231 9.45 -22.97 -15.34
C PHE A 231 10.44 -24.09 -15.63
N TRP A 232 11.54 -24.07 -14.90
CA TRP A 232 12.56 -25.12 -14.81
C TRP A 232 13.00 -25.25 -13.35
N VAL A 233 12.98 -26.46 -12.80
CA VAL A 233 13.46 -26.82 -11.46
C VAL A 233 14.60 -27.82 -11.61
N ASP A 234 15.75 -27.45 -11.06
CA ASP A 234 16.98 -28.24 -11.05
C ASP A 234 17.07 -29.08 -9.76
N SER A 235 16.62 -28.53 -8.63
CA SER A 235 16.58 -29.28 -7.38
C SER A 235 15.54 -28.72 -6.40
N ILE A 236 14.95 -29.61 -5.61
CA ILE A 236 14.16 -29.29 -4.40
C ILE A 236 14.80 -30.09 -3.26
N ARG A 237 15.01 -29.47 -2.10
CA ARG A 237 15.65 -30.11 -0.94
C ARG A 237 15.06 -29.58 0.36
N ILE A 238 15.13 -30.40 1.41
CA ILE A 238 14.88 -29.96 2.80
C ILE A 238 16.19 -30.17 3.56
N VAL A 239 16.67 -29.10 4.19
CA VAL A 239 17.92 -29.10 4.97
C VAL A 239 17.62 -28.71 6.43
N GLU A 240 18.33 -29.33 7.36
CA GLU A 240 18.39 -28.94 8.76
C GLU A 240 19.58 -27.99 8.93
N MET A 241 19.32 -26.76 9.39
CA MET A 241 20.35 -25.78 9.66
C MET A 241 21.18 -26.18 10.89
N GLU A 242 22.48 -25.94 10.85
CA GLU A 242 23.28 -25.95 12.08
C GLU A 242 22.92 -24.70 12.91
N MET A 243 22.49 -24.93 14.15
CA MET A 243 22.09 -23.88 15.10
C MET A 243 22.90 -24.01 16.39
N PRO A 244 23.34 -22.89 17.00
CA PRO A 244 24.00 -22.92 18.30
C PRO A 244 23.04 -23.34 19.43
N GLU A 245 23.60 -23.68 20.59
CA GLU A 245 22.83 -24.03 21.80
C GLU A 245 21.82 -22.92 22.19
N PRO A 246 20.60 -23.27 22.65
CA PRO A 246 19.57 -22.30 22.99
C PRO A 246 19.97 -21.35 24.13
N VAL A 247 19.74 -20.05 23.92
CA VAL A 247 20.09 -19.00 24.88
C VAL A 247 18.85 -18.48 25.63
N LYS A 248 19.03 -18.17 26.92
CA LYS A 248 18.05 -17.44 27.75
C LYS A 248 18.28 -15.93 27.74
N ALA A 249 19.12 -15.44 26.83
CA ALA A 249 19.48 -14.02 26.76
C ALA A 249 18.35 -13.21 26.13
N LEU A 250 17.88 -12.19 26.86
CA LEU A 250 16.97 -11.16 26.34
C LEU A 250 17.71 -9.86 25.99
N ASP A 251 19.03 -9.81 26.17
CA ASP A 251 19.87 -8.64 25.90
C ASP A 251 21.14 -9.10 25.18
N PHE A 252 21.22 -8.83 23.88
CA PHE A 252 22.36 -9.17 23.03
C PHE A 252 23.23 -7.93 22.84
N ASP A 253 24.49 -7.95 23.29
CA ASP A 253 25.44 -6.84 23.15
C ASP A 253 26.60 -7.23 22.24
N PHE A 254 26.48 -6.85 20.97
CA PHE A 254 27.43 -7.17 19.90
C PHE A 254 28.79 -6.44 20.03
N GLY A 255 29.09 -5.91 21.22
CA GLY A 255 30.38 -5.45 21.66
C GLY A 255 31.49 -6.52 21.67
N ARG A 256 31.14 -7.81 21.65
CA ARG A 256 32.10 -8.93 21.81
C ARG A 256 32.12 -9.93 20.66
N GLY A 257 31.07 -9.96 19.84
CA GLY A 257 30.88 -10.92 18.76
C GLY A 257 29.45 -10.82 18.22
N PRO A 258 29.00 -11.78 17.40
CA PRO A 258 27.62 -11.85 16.94
C PRO A 258 26.68 -12.59 17.90
N ASP A 259 27.16 -13.07 19.06
CA ASP A 259 26.37 -13.76 20.09
C ASP A 259 25.43 -14.86 19.56
N GLY A 260 25.93 -15.66 18.61
CA GLY A 260 25.21 -16.75 17.97
C GLY A 260 24.28 -16.36 16.80
N TRP A 261 24.15 -15.07 16.49
CA TRP A 261 23.38 -14.61 15.33
C TRP A 261 24.12 -14.89 14.02
N GLN A 262 23.41 -15.37 13.01
CA GLN A 262 23.99 -15.79 11.72
C GLN A 262 23.26 -15.20 10.49
N PRO A 263 23.98 -14.91 9.40
CA PRO A 263 23.40 -14.37 8.18
C PRO A 263 22.58 -15.42 7.41
N ILE A 264 21.40 -15.03 6.96
CA ILE A 264 20.54 -15.78 6.05
C ILE A 264 20.58 -15.13 4.66
N GLY A 265 20.49 -15.96 3.61
CA GLY A 265 20.60 -15.53 2.22
C GLY A 265 22.05 -15.17 1.85
N SER A 266 22.25 -13.96 1.33
CA SER A 266 23.53 -13.38 0.92
C SER A 266 24.01 -12.24 1.85
N ALA A 267 23.40 -12.09 3.04
CA ALA A 267 23.79 -11.07 4.02
C ALA A 267 25.28 -11.15 4.38
N GLN A 268 26.02 -10.05 4.18
CA GLN A 268 27.40 -9.94 4.63
C GLN A 268 27.43 -9.41 6.08
N LEU A 269 28.14 -10.15 6.94
CA LEU A 269 28.36 -9.83 8.35
C LEU A 269 29.87 -9.72 8.62
N CYS A 270 30.30 -8.62 9.23
CA CYS A 270 31.60 -8.53 9.90
C CYS A 270 31.50 -7.76 11.21
N THR A 271 32.50 -7.91 12.08
CA THR A 271 32.57 -7.18 13.36
C THR A 271 33.67 -6.12 13.31
N ASN A 272 33.37 -4.91 13.80
CA ASN A 272 34.31 -3.80 13.85
C ASN A 272 34.15 -3.05 15.18
N ASN A 273 35.23 -2.91 15.96
CA ASN A 273 35.28 -2.17 17.23
C ASN A 273 34.11 -2.48 18.20
N GLY A 274 33.67 -3.74 18.27
CA GLY A 274 32.53 -4.15 19.09
C GLY A 274 31.20 -3.61 18.58
N THR A 275 30.94 -3.75 17.28
CA THR A 275 29.64 -3.52 16.63
C THR A 275 29.54 -4.48 15.44
N MET A 276 28.36 -5.07 15.19
CA MET A 276 28.12 -5.82 13.95
C MET A 276 27.90 -4.84 12.80
N VAL A 277 28.65 -5.00 11.72
CA VAL A 277 28.48 -4.27 10.47
C VAL A 277 27.82 -5.21 9.47
N LEU A 278 26.71 -4.76 8.89
CA LEU A 278 25.81 -5.54 8.07
C LEU A 278 25.62 -4.88 6.71
N ARG A 279 25.65 -5.68 5.66
CA ARG A 279 25.33 -5.28 4.29
C ARG A 279 24.40 -6.32 3.67
N MET A 280 23.20 -5.92 3.31
CA MET A 280 22.22 -6.75 2.61
C MET A 280 22.52 -6.67 1.10
N GLN A 281 22.51 -7.80 0.39
CA GLN A 281 22.71 -7.88 -1.06
C GLN A 281 21.37 -8.05 -1.81
N LYS A 282 20.42 -8.76 -1.18
CA LYS A 282 19.08 -9.07 -1.72
C LYS A 282 17.99 -8.71 -0.73
N PRO A 283 16.72 -8.51 -1.15
CA PRO A 283 15.60 -8.25 -0.23
C PRO A 283 15.41 -9.35 0.81
N ALA A 284 15.62 -10.62 0.45
CA ALA A 284 15.49 -11.78 1.33
C ALA A 284 16.65 -11.95 2.34
N ASP A 285 17.61 -11.02 2.39
CA ASP A 285 18.75 -11.09 3.31
C ASP A 285 18.38 -10.52 4.70
N PHE A 286 18.75 -11.26 5.75
CA PHE A 286 18.59 -10.85 7.15
C PHE A 286 19.54 -11.62 8.07
N LEU A 287 19.64 -11.24 9.35
CA LEU A 287 20.25 -12.07 10.40
C LEU A 287 19.18 -12.90 11.11
N LEU A 288 19.45 -14.17 11.41
CA LEU A 288 18.69 -14.99 12.35
C LEU A 288 19.40 -15.06 13.71
N SER A 289 18.65 -15.12 14.80
CA SER A 289 19.15 -15.30 16.17
C SER A 289 19.63 -16.74 16.43
N PRO A 290 20.40 -16.99 17.50
CA PRO A 290 20.43 -18.32 18.12
C PRO A 290 19.00 -18.75 18.53
N PRO A 291 18.76 -20.04 18.82
CA PRO A 291 17.49 -20.48 19.40
C PRO A 291 17.21 -19.76 20.73
N ILE A 292 15.98 -19.29 20.90
CA ILE A 292 15.52 -18.55 22.09
C ILE A 292 14.21 -19.13 22.60
N ASN A 293 13.84 -18.79 23.83
CA ASN A 293 12.56 -19.19 24.42
C ASN A 293 12.14 -18.18 25.49
N PHE A 294 11.15 -17.33 25.17
CA PHE A 294 10.54 -16.38 26.08
C PHE A 294 9.06 -16.19 25.75
N ASP A 295 8.26 -15.65 26.68
CA ASP A 295 6.84 -15.38 26.43
C ASP A 295 6.64 -14.06 25.67
N ALA A 296 5.92 -14.13 24.56
CA ALA A 296 5.63 -13.00 23.67
C ALA A 296 4.82 -11.88 24.38
N LEU A 297 3.89 -12.25 25.26
CA LEU A 297 2.99 -11.30 25.91
C LEU A 297 3.62 -10.65 27.14
N GLU A 298 4.53 -11.35 27.82
CA GLU A 298 5.42 -10.78 28.85
C GLU A 298 6.47 -9.81 28.25
N ASN A 299 6.84 -9.97 26.97
CA ASN A 299 7.93 -9.24 26.33
C ASN A 299 7.50 -8.63 24.98
N SER A 300 6.73 -7.54 25.05
CA SER A 300 6.13 -6.86 23.91
C SER A 300 7.08 -6.05 23.02
N PHE A 301 8.30 -5.71 23.48
CA PHE A 301 9.21 -4.81 22.76
C PHE A 301 10.50 -5.47 22.31
N VAL A 302 10.89 -5.20 21.07
CA VAL A 302 12.24 -5.44 20.55
C VAL A 302 12.94 -4.10 20.30
N ALA A 303 13.91 -3.77 21.15
CA ALA A 303 14.68 -2.54 21.10
C ALA A 303 16.02 -2.76 20.37
N VAL A 304 16.10 -2.28 19.13
CA VAL A 304 17.30 -2.39 18.28
C VAL A 304 18.13 -1.12 18.38
N ARG A 305 19.38 -1.24 18.85
CA ARG A 305 20.35 -0.13 18.85
C ARG A 305 21.21 -0.20 17.60
N MET A 306 20.96 0.69 16.64
CA MET A 306 21.66 0.68 15.36
C MET A 306 21.76 2.05 14.66
N SER A 307 22.56 2.11 13.60
CA SER A 307 22.56 3.17 12.59
C SER A 307 22.66 2.60 11.17
N THR A 308 22.26 3.40 10.17
CA THR A 308 22.52 3.14 8.74
C THR A 308 22.67 4.47 8.02
N ALA A 309 23.46 4.52 6.94
CA ALA A 309 23.64 5.70 6.11
C ALA A 309 22.52 5.91 5.07
N ALA A 310 21.64 4.92 4.89
CA ALA A 310 20.50 4.98 3.97
C ALA A 310 19.37 4.03 4.42
N GLY A 311 18.16 4.25 3.89
CA GLY A 311 16.98 3.42 4.16
C GLY A 311 15.81 4.18 4.79
N ARG A 312 14.64 3.54 4.76
CA ARG A 312 13.33 4.00 5.22
C ARG A 312 12.78 3.10 6.33
N TYR A 313 13.01 1.78 6.25
CA TYR A 313 12.54 0.82 7.24
C TYR A 313 13.54 -0.30 7.51
N GLY A 314 13.52 -0.81 8.75
CA GLY A 314 14.07 -2.11 9.13
C GLY A 314 12.94 -3.12 9.29
N ARG A 315 13.28 -4.40 9.45
CA ARG A 315 12.34 -5.50 9.67
C ARG A 315 12.80 -6.38 10.83
N ILE A 316 11.92 -6.60 11.81
CA ILE A 316 12.05 -7.70 12.76
C ILE A 316 11.36 -8.91 12.14
N PHE A 317 12.04 -10.05 12.11
CA PHE A 317 11.44 -11.35 11.81
C PHE A 317 11.25 -12.14 13.11
N PHE A 318 10.28 -13.05 13.17
CA PHE A 318 10.06 -13.90 14.34
C PHE A 318 9.27 -15.17 14.02
N ALA A 319 9.39 -16.19 14.87
CA ALA A 319 8.56 -17.39 14.83
C ALA A 319 8.17 -17.84 16.24
N THR A 320 6.98 -18.43 16.41
CA THR A 320 6.42 -18.80 17.72
C THR A 320 5.92 -20.24 17.79
N ASP A 321 5.68 -20.76 18.99
CA ASP A 321 5.08 -22.10 19.21
C ASP A 321 3.59 -22.21 18.80
N LYS A 322 2.95 -21.08 18.46
CA LYS A 322 1.53 -21.01 18.08
C LYS A 322 1.29 -21.01 16.57
N SER A 323 2.26 -20.51 15.82
CA SER A 323 2.10 -20.14 14.40
C SER A 323 2.90 -21.05 13.46
N HIS A 324 2.79 -20.80 12.16
CA HIS A 324 3.53 -21.51 11.11
C HIS A 324 4.12 -20.45 10.16
N GLY A 325 5.34 -20.68 9.66
CA GLY A 325 6.09 -19.72 8.85
C GLY A 325 6.96 -18.75 9.66
N LEU A 326 7.79 -18.00 8.96
CA LEU A 326 8.54 -16.86 9.51
C LEU A 326 7.70 -15.59 9.34
N HIS A 327 7.27 -15.01 10.46
CA HIS A 327 6.52 -13.75 10.48
C HIS A 327 7.46 -12.55 10.56
N TRP A 328 6.93 -11.35 10.33
CA TRP A 328 7.71 -10.13 10.45
C TRP A 328 6.87 -8.90 10.76
N LEU A 329 7.57 -7.86 11.23
CA LEU A 329 7.05 -6.51 11.42
C LEU A 329 8.09 -5.51 10.89
N ASP A 330 7.68 -4.66 9.94
CA ASP A 330 8.49 -3.54 9.47
C ASP A 330 8.43 -2.37 10.46
N PHE A 331 9.51 -1.61 10.61
CA PHE A 331 9.58 -0.44 11.49
C PHE A 331 10.38 0.72 10.86
N PRO A 332 9.95 1.98 11.03
CA PRO A 332 10.58 3.12 10.39
C PRO A 332 11.97 3.43 10.98
N ILE A 333 12.93 3.73 10.10
CA ILE A 333 14.32 4.07 10.47
C ILE A 333 14.78 5.40 9.86
N THR A 334 15.90 5.93 10.35
CA THR A 334 16.48 7.18 9.85
C THR A 334 17.86 6.91 9.25
N GLY A 335 17.96 6.99 7.92
CA GLY A 335 19.21 6.85 7.16
C GLY A 335 20.10 8.09 7.20
N ASP A 336 20.64 8.44 8.38
CA ASP A 336 21.55 9.59 8.57
C ASP A 336 22.90 9.21 9.22
N GLY A 337 23.17 7.92 9.38
CA GLY A 337 24.38 7.38 10.01
C GLY A 337 24.42 7.41 11.55
N ARG A 338 23.46 8.06 12.23
CA ARG A 338 23.49 8.20 13.70
C ARG A 338 22.93 6.97 14.42
N GLN A 339 23.62 6.58 15.49
CA GLN A 339 23.22 5.48 16.38
C GLN A 339 21.98 5.87 17.21
N ARG A 340 20.90 5.09 17.08
CA ARG A 340 19.64 5.28 17.81
C ARG A 340 19.12 3.95 18.34
N ILE A 341 18.26 4.01 19.35
CA ILE A 341 17.43 2.89 19.77
C ILE A 341 16.08 3.01 19.04
N TYR A 342 15.71 1.97 18.31
CA TYR A 342 14.41 1.80 17.69
C TYR A 342 13.64 0.78 18.53
N ASN A 343 12.65 1.25 19.28
CA ASN A 343 11.74 0.39 20.02
C ASN A 343 10.63 -0.07 19.07
N VAL A 344 10.59 -1.36 18.77
CA VAL A 344 9.56 -2.00 17.95
C VAL A 344 8.54 -2.64 18.89
N ASP A 345 7.28 -2.18 18.82
CA ASP A 345 6.14 -2.74 19.55
C ASP A 345 5.64 -3.97 18.79
N MET A 346 6.08 -5.15 19.19
CA MET A 346 5.79 -6.40 18.48
C MET A 346 4.32 -6.81 18.59
N LEU A 347 3.53 -6.17 19.46
CA LEU A 347 2.08 -6.36 19.56
C LEU A 347 1.31 -5.78 18.35
N GLU A 348 1.97 -5.04 17.46
CA GLU A 348 1.42 -4.71 16.13
C GLU A 348 1.40 -5.93 15.19
N ALA A 349 2.15 -7.00 15.50
CA ALA A 349 2.14 -8.26 14.75
C ALA A 349 1.17 -9.26 15.40
N LYS A 350 0.15 -9.68 14.65
CA LYS A 350 -0.94 -10.56 15.12
C LYS A 350 -0.43 -11.93 15.61
N GLU A 351 0.66 -12.41 15.03
CA GLU A 351 1.25 -13.72 15.31
C GLU A 351 2.23 -13.72 16.49
N TRP A 352 2.46 -12.57 17.15
CA TRP A 352 3.29 -12.43 18.36
C TRP A 352 2.54 -12.94 19.61
N ASP A 353 2.33 -14.25 19.66
CA ASP A 353 1.66 -14.98 20.73
C ASP A 353 2.46 -16.25 21.13
N GLY A 354 2.31 -16.68 22.39
CA GLY A 354 2.96 -17.85 22.96
C GLY A 354 4.46 -17.69 23.17
N ARG A 355 5.23 -18.76 22.88
CA ARG A 355 6.69 -18.77 23.05
C ARG A 355 7.39 -18.37 21.76
N VAL A 356 8.15 -17.29 21.79
CA VAL A 356 9.02 -16.89 20.68
C VAL A 356 10.23 -17.81 20.64
N LEU A 357 10.44 -18.47 19.50
CA LEU A 357 11.47 -19.48 19.28
C LEU A 357 12.71 -18.92 18.57
N ALA A 358 12.50 -17.91 17.73
CA ALA A 358 13.51 -17.27 16.91
C ALA A 358 13.18 -15.79 16.71
N LEU A 359 14.21 -14.96 16.60
CA LEU A 359 14.14 -13.60 16.07
C LEU A 359 15.02 -13.47 14.82
N GLY A 360 14.75 -12.46 14.02
CA GLY A 360 15.66 -12.02 12.98
C GLY A 360 15.62 -10.51 12.77
N LEU A 361 16.65 -9.97 12.13
CA LEU A 361 16.78 -8.53 11.83
C LEU A 361 17.29 -8.31 10.41
N ARG A 362 16.52 -7.59 9.59
CA ARG A 362 17.04 -6.83 8.45
C ARG A 362 17.11 -5.35 8.86
N PRO A 363 18.31 -4.77 9.04
CA PRO A 363 18.45 -3.43 9.64
C PRO A 363 18.10 -2.27 8.70
N THR A 364 17.94 -2.53 7.38
CA THR A 364 17.58 -1.53 6.37
C THR A 364 17.04 -2.17 5.08
N ASP A 365 16.12 -1.49 4.40
CA ASP A 365 15.70 -1.74 3.02
C ASP A 365 16.74 -1.31 1.96
N ALA A 366 17.73 -0.50 2.33
CA ALA A 366 18.77 -0.03 1.43
C ALA A 366 19.84 -1.12 1.20
N LEU A 367 19.65 -1.93 0.16
CA LEU A 367 20.65 -2.88 -0.34
C LEU A 367 21.99 -2.17 -0.63
N GLU A 368 23.09 -2.88 -0.46
CA GLU A 368 24.48 -2.39 -0.45
C GLU A 368 24.85 -1.34 0.62
N SER A 369 23.88 -0.75 1.33
CA SER A 369 24.15 0.14 2.46
C SER A 369 24.74 -0.62 3.63
N GLN A 370 25.64 0.03 4.37
CA GLN A 370 26.14 -0.49 5.64
C GLN A 370 25.25 0.00 6.79
N ALA A 371 24.66 -0.96 7.49
CA ALA A 371 24.08 -0.74 8.81
C ALA A 371 25.06 -1.21 9.90
N THR A 372 25.03 -0.56 11.06
CA THR A 372 25.83 -0.94 12.23
C THR A 372 24.91 -1.19 13.42
N VAL A 373 24.87 -2.44 13.91
CA VAL A 373 23.99 -2.87 15.00
C VAL A 373 24.85 -3.14 16.23
N ARG A 374 24.55 -2.45 17.32
CA ARG A 374 25.29 -2.57 18.59
C ARG A 374 24.62 -3.51 19.57
N SER A 375 23.29 -3.50 19.66
CA SER A 375 22.55 -4.40 20.55
C SER A 375 21.12 -4.63 20.08
N ILE A 376 20.55 -5.78 20.46
CA ILE A 376 19.12 -6.09 20.34
C ILE A 376 18.65 -6.53 21.73
N ARG A 377 17.62 -5.87 22.27
CA ARG A 377 17.04 -6.20 23.58
C ARG A 377 15.55 -6.50 23.46
N ILE A 378 15.15 -7.63 24.02
CA ILE A 378 13.76 -8.05 24.24
C ILE A 378 13.33 -7.52 25.62
N ALA A 379 12.16 -6.90 25.73
CA ALA A 379 11.69 -6.29 26.97
C ALA A 379 10.15 -6.18 27.06
N CYS A 380 9.63 -6.00 28.27
CA CYS A 380 8.23 -5.65 28.55
C CYS A 380 7.91 -4.17 28.31
N GLU A 381 8.92 -3.29 28.25
CA GLU A 381 8.80 -1.85 28.07
C GLU A 381 9.86 -1.30 27.09
N PRO A 382 9.57 -0.22 26.35
CA PRO A 382 10.51 0.36 25.41
C PRO A 382 11.73 0.95 26.12
N GLN A 383 12.87 0.96 25.44
CA GLN A 383 14.19 1.15 26.03
C GLN A 383 14.85 2.47 25.64
N GLY A 384 15.76 2.95 26.50
CA GLY A 384 16.61 4.11 26.23
C GLY A 384 16.02 5.47 26.63
N PRO A 385 16.75 6.56 26.32
CA PRO A 385 16.31 7.93 26.64
C PRO A 385 15.05 8.34 25.85
N PRO A 386 14.44 9.49 26.17
CA PRO A 386 13.35 10.03 25.38
C PRO A 386 13.85 10.38 23.96
N ARG A 387 13.03 10.10 22.95
CA ARG A 387 13.38 10.36 21.55
C ARG A 387 12.20 11.05 20.88
N LEU A 388 12.23 12.37 20.85
CA LEU A 388 11.28 13.13 20.06
C LEU A 388 11.40 12.73 18.59
N SER A 389 10.26 12.45 17.97
CA SER A 389 10.10 12.24 16.53
C SER A 389 9.00 13.17 16.04
N LEU A 390 9.18 13.72 14.84
CA LEU A 390 8.27 14.68 14.26
C LEU A 390 7.46 13.96 13.18
N GLN A 391 6.17 13.72 13.45
CA GLN A 391 5.27 13.01 12.53
C GLN A 391 4.73 13.96 11.46
N VAL A 392 4.46 15.21 11.84
CA VAL A 392 3.98 16.29 10.96
C VAL A 392 4.76 17.55 11.26
N PHE A 393 5.16 18.28 10.22
CA PHE A 393 5.46 19.72 10.30
C PHE A 393 5.20 20.33 8.93
N ALA A 394 4.08 21.04 8.78
CA ALA A 394 3.67 21.59 7.49
C ALA A 394 2.82 22.85 7.64
N LEU A 395 2.67 23.59 6.53
CA LEU A 395 1.51 24.44 6.33
C LEU A 395 0.31 23.53 6.06
N ASP A 396 -0.78 23.67 6.81
CA ASP A 396 -1.95 22.79 6.74
C ASP A 396 -2.81 23.07 5.50
N ASP A 397 -2.82 24.33 5.04
CA ASP A 397 -3.62 24.79 3.93
C ASP A 397 -3.07 24.30 2.60
N ALA A 398 -3.86 23.49 1.88
CA ALA A 398 -3.46 22.85 0.62
C ALA A 398 -3.35 23.82 -0.57
N ALA A 399 -4.00 24.98 -0.49
CA ALA A 399 -3.95 26.04 -1.51
C ALA A 399 -3.84 27.43 -0.87
N PRO A 400 -2.67 27.80 -0.30
CA PRO A 400 -2.47 29.08 0.35
C PRO A 400 -2.47 30.25 -0.64
N ARG A 401 -2.69 31.48 -0.15
CA ARG A 401 -2.72 32.71 -0.94
C ARG A 401 -2.13 33.91 -0.18
N VAL A 402 -1.61 34.88 -0.90
CA VAL A 402 -1.08 36.14 -0.31
C VAL A 402 -2.18 36.91 0.40
N GLY A 403 -1.90 37.38 1.63
CA GLY A 403 -2.83 38.11 2.48
C GLY A 403 -3.86 37.26 3.23
N VAL A 404 -3.97 35.95 2.93
CA VAL A 404 -4.90 35.04 3.61
C VAL A 404 -4.22 34.40 4.82
N PRO A 405 -4.84 34.41 6.03
CA PRO A 405 -4.38 33.65 7.18
C PRO A 405 -4.31 32.15 6.88
N ALA A 406 -3.16 31.54 7.15
CA ALA A 406 -2.91 30.11 7.02
C ALA A 406 -2.40 29.52 8.35
N ARG A 407 -2.51 28.21 8.55
CA ARG A 407 -2.04 27.51 9.76
C ARG A 407 -0.81 26.66 9.45
N ILE A 408 0.24 26.79 10.27
CA ILE A 408 1.32 25.81 10.37
C ILE A 408 1.02 24.91 11.56
N SER A 409 1.11 23.58 11.39
CA SER A 409 0.99 22.62 12.50
C SER A 409 2.22 21.72 12.58
N ALA A 410 2.51 21.24 13.79
CA ALA A 410 3.56 20.27 14.07
C ALA A 410 3.07 19.21 15.06
N VAL A 411 3.16 17.93 14.70
CA VAL A 411 2.85 16.80 15.58
C VAL A 411 4.16 16.15 16.01
N VAL A 412 4.48 16.25 17.30
CA VAL A 412 5.66 15.64 17.92
C VAL A 412 5.22 14.46 18.78
N TYR A 413 5.95 13.36 18.67
CA TYR A 413 5.65 12.08 19.29
C TYR A 413 6.91 11.53 19.97
N ASN A 414 6.79 10.91 21.14
CA ASN A 414 7.94 10.34 21.86
C ASN A 414 8.17 8.87 21.50
N ALA A 415 9.16 8.64 20.65
CA ALA A 415 9.60 7.35 20.14
C ALA A 415 10.76 6.73 20.95
N GLY A 416 10.93 7.12 22.22
CA GLY A 416 11.97 6.66 23.14
C GLY A 416 11.44 5.77 24.28
N GLY A 417 12.33 5.28 25.13
CA GLY A 417 11.95 4.44 26.29
C GLY A 417 11.61 5.20 27.57
N ALA A 418 11.79 6.52 27.58
CA ALA A 418 11.57 7.36 28.75
C ALA A 418 10.70 8.59 28.41
N THR A 419 10.04 9.13 29.43
CA THR A 419 9.29 10.39 29.37
C THR A 419 10.21 11.55 28.97
N ALA A 420 9.83 12.33 27.95
CA ALA A 420 10.46 13.60 27.63
C ALA A 420 9.91 14.71 28.55
N SER A 421 10.79 15.51 29.16
CA SER A 421 10.39 16.63 30.03
C SER A 421 10.72 17.99 29.40
N ASN A 422 9.99 19.04 29.78
CA ASN A 422 10.17 20.41 29.30
C ASN A 422 10.20 20.52 27.76
N VAL A 423 9.18 19.99 27.08
CA VAL A 423 9.10 20.02 25.61
C VAL A 423 8.86 21.46 25.14
N GLN A 424 9.78 21.98 24.32
CA GLN A 424 9.72 23.33 23.76
C GLN A 424 9.78 23.30 22.23
N PHE A 425 9.03 24.21 21.60
CA PHE A 425 8.97 24.38 20.15
C PHE A 425 9.54 25.74 19.75
N GLN A 426 10.43 25.75 18.75
CA GLN A 426 11.13 26.92 18.25
C GLN A 426 10.91 27.00 16.73
N LEU A 427 9.83 27.68 16.32
CA LEU A 427 9.51 27.96 14.91
C LEU A 427 10.32 29.18 14.43
N SER A 428 10.90 29.08 13.24
CA SER A 428 11.53 30.19 12.51
C SER A 428 10.91 30.30 11.12
N LEU A 429 10.49 31.51 10.75
CA LEU A 429 9.84 31.79 9.46
C LEU A 429 10.80 32.51 8.51
N PRO A 430 10.67 32.30 7.18
CA PRO A 430 11.38 33.07 6.17
C PRO A 430 10.82 34.50 6.04
N ALA A 431 11.60 35.40 5.45
CA ALA A 431 11.10 36.72 5.08
C ALA A 431 9.90 36.61 4.12
N GLY A 432 8.89 37.47 4.33
CA GLY A 432 7.62 37.44 3.60
C GLY A 432 6.52 36.59 4.26
N LEU A 433 6.84 35.79 5.28
CA LEU A 433 5.88 35.01 6.05
C LEU A 433 5.96 35.40 7.54
N ARG A 434 4.86 35.91 8.11
CA ARG A 434 4.82 36.40 9.50
C ARG A 434 3.75 35.72 10.34
N LEU A 435 3.99 35.62 11.65
CA LEU A 435 2.98 35.23 12.63
C LEU A 435 1.88 36.30 12.73
N LEU A 436 0.64 35.86 12.88
CA LEU A 436 -0.52 36.73 13.16
C LEU A 436 -0.73 36.96 14.66
N GLU A 437 -0.33 36.00 15.49
CA GLU A 437 -0.53 35.98 16.94
C GLU A 437 0.81 35.70 17.61
N THR A 438 1.27 36.61 18.48
CA THR A 438 2.55 36.46 19.21
C THR A 438 2.46 35.46 20.37
N ASN A 439 1.27 35.26 20.92
CA ASN A 439 0.97 34.20 21.87
C ASN A 439 0.34 33.01 21.15
N ALA A 440 1.16 32.23 20.45
CA ALA A 440 0.75 30.87 20.08
C ALA A 440 0.40 30.08 21.35
N GLN A 441 -0.49 29.08 21.24
CA GLN A 441 -0.79 28.16 22.36
C GLN A 441 0.36 27.16 22.61
N THR A 442 1.57 27.66 22.81
CA THR A 442 2.66 26.93 23.46
C THR A 442 2.40 26.86 24.96
N THR A 443 1.27 26.26 25.35
CA THR A 443 1.11 25.72 26.72
C THR A 443 2.23 24.70 26.87
N PRO A 444 3.24 24.92 27.75
CA PRO A 444 4.40 24.04 27.76
C PRO A 444 3.98 22.68 28.29
N LEU A 445 4.01 21.66 27.43
CA LEU A 445 3.96 20.27 27.87
C LEU A 445 5.24 19.98 28.64
N ARG A 446 5.15 20.22 29.95
CA ARG A 446 6.18 19.92 30.96
C ARG A 446 6.63 18.46 30.89
N ARG A 447 5.77 17.61 30.33
CA ARG A 447 5.91 16.16 30.17
C ARG A 447 5.30 15.74 28.83
N LEU A 448 5.97 14.84 28.12
CA LEU A 448 5.41 14.01 27.06
C LEU A 448 5.84 12.57 27.36
N GLY A 449 4.87 11.72 27.70
CA GLY A 449 5.08 10.32 28.09
C GLY A 449 5.65 9.47 26.96
N VAL A 450 5.89 8.19 27.26
CA VAL A 450 6.23 7.19 26.23
C VAL A 450 4.99 6.92 25.39
N ASP A 451 5.16 6.82 24.07
CA ASP A 451 4.09 6.61 23.08
C ASP A 451 2.98 7.68 23.07
N GLU A 452 3.21 8.84 23.71
CA GLU A 452 2.36 10.02 23.64
C GLU A 452 2.76 10.94 22.48
N GLU A 453 1.78 11.70 21.97
CA GLU A 453 1.94 12.74 20.93
C GLU A 453 1.39 14.08 21.40
N THR A 454 1.84 15.16 20.75
CA THR A 454 1.39 16.52 21.01
C THR A 454 1.41 17.36 19.72
N THR A 455 0.42 18.24 19.58
CA THR A 455 0.28 19.14 18.43
C THR A 455 0.53 20.58 18.87
N ALA A 456 1.55 21.22 18.27
CA ALA A 456 1.70 22.66 18.29
C ALA A 456 1.17 23.25 16.98
N SER A 457 0.56 24.44 17.02
CA SER A 457 0.13 25.15 15.81
C SER A 457 0.32 26.66 15.92
N TRP A 458 0.46 27.30 14.76
CA TRP A 458 0.75 28.72 14.62
C TRP A 458 -0.05 29.30 13.45
N ARG A 459 -0.62 30.49 13.61
CA ARG A 459 -1.28 31.22 12.53
C ARG A 459 -0.30 32.19 11.88
N VAL A 460 -0.17 32.08 10.56
CA VAL A 460 0.73 32.89 9.73
C VAL A 460 -0.05 33.60 8.62
N VAL A 461 0.57 34.60 8.00
CA VAL A 461 0.14 35.16 6.73
C VAL A 461 1.35 35.49 5.86
N ALA A 462 1.23 35.24 4.56
CA ALA A 462 2.23 35.64 3.58
C ALA A 462 1.91 37.04 3.06
N ASP A 463 2.85 37.98 3.19
CA ASP A 463 2.70 39.35 2.71
C ASP A 463 3.04 39.49 1.21
N CYS A 464 3.75 38.51 0.64
CA CYS A 464 4.08 38.39 -0.77
C CYS A 464 4.13 36.92 -1.21
N GLY A 465 4.17 36.66 -2.52
CA GLY A 465 4.41 35.31 -3.04
C GLY A 465 5.84 34.87 -2.73
N LEU A 466 6.01 33.63 -2.28
CA LEU A 466 7.30 33.08 -1.86
C LEU A 466 7.34 31.56 -2.02
N THR A 467 8.52 31.02 -2.33
CA THR A 467 8.87 29.60 -2.17
C THR A 467 10.12 29.55 -1.31
N ASN A 468 9.99 29.17 -0.04
CA ASN A 468 11.09 29.23 0.94
C ASN A 468 10.85 28.26 2.11
N ALA A 469 11.89 27.93 2.86
CA ALA A 469 11.79 26.98 3.97
C ALA A 469 11.33 27.65 5.28
N ILE A 470 10.32 27.05 5.93
CA ILE A 470 10.10 27.22 7.38
C ILE A 470 10.97 26.22 8.14
N LYS A 471 11.37 26.56 9.36
CA LYS A 471 12.21 25.70 10.21
C LYS A 471 11.58 25.50 11.57
N LEU A 472 11.48 24.26 12.03
CA LEU A 472 11.11 23.93 13.40
C LEU A 472 12.26 23.25 14.11
N ARG A 473 12.58 23.72 15.32
CA ARG A 473 13.41 23.00 16.27
C ARG A 473 12.57 22.63 17.49
N VAL A 474 12.74 21.40 17.99
CA VAL A 474 12.06 20.89 19.18
C VAL A 474 13.11 20.35 20.16
N THR A 475 12.96 20.67 21.43
CA THR A 475 13.87 20.28 22.52
C THR A 475 13.11 19.73 23.70
N ALA A 476 13.69 18.75 24.40
CA ALA A 476 13.25 18.26 25.70
C ALA A 476 14.46 17.77 26.50
N ASP A 477 14.34 17.69 27.82
CA ASP A 477 15.40 17.23 28.70
C ASP A 477 15.74 15.75 28.43
N GLY A 478 17.03 15.44 28.32
CA GLY A 478 17.53 14.09 28.04
C GLY A 478 17.34 13.60 26.59
N ALA A 479 16.69 14.38 25.71
CA ALA A 479 16.45 14.02 24.31
C ALA A 479 17.42 14.69 23.33
N GLU A 480 17.68 14.04 22.18
CA GLU A 480 18.31 14.71 21.04
C GLU A 480 17.36 15.81 20.49
N SER A 481 17.86 17.03 20.26
CA SER A 481 17.01 18.10 19.75
C SER A 481 16.70 17.91 18.27
N VAL A 482 15.44 17.59 17.95
CA VAL A 482 14.96 17.51 16.57
C VAL A 482 15.04 18.89 15.92
N THR A 483 15.51 18.95 14.68
CA THR A 483 15.42 20.15 13.84
C THR A 483 15.09 19.72 12.43
N THR A 484 14.03 20.29 11.87
CA THR A 484 13.60 20.05 10.50
C THR A 484 13.43 21.35 9.73
N PHE A 485 13.29 21.22 8.42
CA PHE A 485 12.88 22.26 7.50
C PHE A 485 11.72 21.72 6.67
N GLU A 486 10.76 22.57 6.34
CA GLU A 486 9.67 22.25 5.42
C GLU A 486 9.61 23.34 4.34
N SER A 487 9.35 22.95 3.10
CA SER A 487 9.21 23.89 1.98
C SER A 487 7.80 24.48 1.96
N VAL A 488 7.69 25.81 2.05
CA VAL A 488 6.41 26.52 1.92
C VAL A 488 6.40 27.30 0.62
N GLN A 489 5.40 27.00 -0.22
CA GLN A 489 5.09 27.73 -1.43
C GLN A 489 3.75 28.46 -1.27
N VAL A 490 3.77 29.79 -1.37
CA VAL A 490 2.58 30.63 -1.49
C VAL A 490 2.65 31.36 -2.84
N PRO A 491 1.75 31.05 -3.80
CA PRO A 491 1.69 31.76 -5.08
C PRO A 491 1.48 33.26 -4.87
N ALA A 492 2.11 34.10 -5.70
CA ALA A 492 1.94 35.56 -5.64
C ALA A 492 0.52 36.06 -5.97
N ARG A 493 -0.33 35.15 -6.49
CA ARG A 493 -1.75 35.36 -6.75
C ARG A 493 -2.49 35.60 -5.42
N LYS A 494 -3.13 36.76 -5.31
CA LYS A 494 -4.15 37.03 -4.29
C LYS A 494 -5.44 36.28 -4.68
N PRO A 495 -6.37 36.04 -3.74
CA PRO A 495 -7.74 35.67 -4.10
C PRO A 495 -8.33 36.68 -5.10
N LEU A 496 -9.15 36.23 -6.04
CA LEU A 496 -9.88 37.11 -6.96
C LEU A 496 -10.91 37.96 -6.20
N GLY A 497 -11.48 37.40 -5.13
CA GLY A 497 -12.32 38.11 -4.18
C GLY A 497 -13.76 38.30 -4.66
N VAL A 498 -14.57 38.93 -3.80
CA VAL A 498 -16.04 39.00 -3.97
C VAL A 498 -16.48 39.90 -5.15
N GLU A 499 -15.54 40.55 -5.85
CA GLU A 499 -15.81 41.27 -7.10
C GLU A 499 -16.15 40.31 -8.26
N SER A 500 -15.65 39.06 -8.24
CA SER A 500 -16.25 37.98 -9.02
C SER A 500 -17.52 37.49 -8.32
N GLY A 501 -18.67 38.10 -8.63
CA GLY A 501 -19.96 37.96 -7.92
C GLY A 501 -20.67 36.60 -8.04
N GLY A 502 -19.97 35.48 -7.87
CA GLY A 502 -20.53 34.13 -7.79
C GLY A 502 -20.54 33.60 -6.36
N SER A 503 -21.71 33.49 -5.74
CA SER A 503 -21.88 32.85 -4.42
C SER A 503 -21.90 31.31 -4.51
N TYR A 504 -21.12 30.73 -5.45
CA TYR A 504 -21.17 29.33 -5.84
C TYR A 504 -19.95 28.94 -6.69
N VAL A 505 -19.76 27.64 -6.93
CA VAL A 505 -18.78 27.11 -7.88
C VAL A 505 -18.91 27.82 -9.24
N PRO A 506 -17.81 28.33 -9.83
CA PRO A 506 -17.82 28.90 -11.17
C PRO A 506 -18.24 27.90 -12.24
N GLN A 507 -18.81 28.39 -13.35
CA GLN A 507 -19.14 27.51 -14.48
C GLN A 507 -17.88 26.86 -15.06
N PRO A 508 -17.85 25.51 -15.25
CA PRO A 508 -16.71 24.85 -15.86
C PRO A 508 -16.51 25.21 -17.33
N GLY A 509 -15.27 25.15 -17.81
CA GLY A 509 -14.91 25.18 -19.22
C GLY A 509 -14.38 23.83 -19.73
N PRO A 510 -15.24 22.86 -20.10
CA PRO A 510 -14.81 21.53 -20.51
C PRO A 510 -13.80 21.52 -21.65
N VAL A 511 -12.80 20.65 -21.53
CA VAL A 511 -11.89 20.25 -22.61
C VAL A 511 -12.03 18.75 -22.85
N HIS A 512 -11.79 18.33 -24.09
CA HIS A 512 -12.00 16.94 -24.52
C HIS A 512 -10.89 16.52 -25.49
N GLY A 513 -10.73 15.21 -25.66
CA GLY A 513 -9.90 14.61 -26.71
C GLY A 513 -10.61 13.46 -27.41
N ARG A 514 -9.82 12.52 -27.94
CA ARG A 514 -10.31 11.37 -28.74
C ARG A 514 -10.42 10.06 -27.97
N ILE A 515 -9.86 10.01 -26.78
CA ILE A 515 -9.84 8.87 -25.87
C ILE A 515 -10.70 9.25 -24.66
N ASP A 516 -11.61 8.38 -24.26
CA ASP A 516 -12.36 8.55 -23.02
C ASP A 516 -11.42 8.38 -21.83
N VAL A 517 -11.47 9.33 -20.88
CA VAL A 517 -10.72 9.26 -19.63
C VAL A 517 -11.70 9.03 -18.50
N GLY A 518 -11.83 7.77 -18.10
CA GLY A 518 -12.54 7.38 -16.89
C GLY A 518 -11.68 7.57 -15.65
N VAL A 519 -12.32 7.80 -14.50
CA VAL A 519 -11.67 7.77 -13.18
C VAL A 519 -12.58 7.04 -12.19
N TYR A 520 -12.04 6.12 -11.39
CA TYR A 520 -12.78 5.50 -10.29
C TYR A 520 -13.04 6.51 -9.17
N TYR A 521 -14.18 6.36 -8.49
CA TYR A 521 -14.65 7.33 -7.50
C TYR A 521 -15.15 6.57 -6.27
N PHE A 522 -14.44 6.71 -5.14
CA PHE A 522 -14.72 5.99 -3.89
C PHE A 522 -15.58 6.84 -2.94
N PRO A 523 -16.85 6.48 -2.70
CA PRO A 523 -17.79 7.32 -1.97
C PRO A 523 -17.73 7.11 -0.45
N GLY A 524 -16.54 7.22 0.14
CA GLY A 524 -16.28 6.96 1.56
C GLY A 524 -16.36 8.17 2.50
N TRP A 525 -16.44 9.40 2.00
CA TRP A 525 -16.03 10.60 2.75
C TRP A 525 -17.23 11.42 3.25
N ARG A 526 -18.07 10.77 4.07
CA ARG A 526 -19.38 11.31 4.49
C ARG A 526 -19.29 12.36 5.59
N ASP A 527 -18.35 12.20 6.53
CA ASP A 527 -18.22 13.02 7.73
C ASP A 527 -16.78 12.98 8.31
N ALA A 528 -16.58 13.57 9.49
CA ALA A 528 -15.25 13.71 10.11
C ALA A 528 -14.62 12.38 10.55
N SER A 529 -15.42 11.33 10.77
CA SER A 529 -14.93 10.05 11.30
C SER A 529 -14.10 9.27 10.28
N GLN A 530 -14.47 9.30 8.99
CA GLN A 530 -13.74 8.56 7.95
C GLN A 530 -12.41 9.23 7.59
N TRP A 531 -12.32 10.56 7.65
CA TRP A 531 -11.05 11.29 7.47
C TRP A 531 -10.01 11.01 8.57
N LYS A 532 -10.42 10.55 9.76
CA LYS A 532 -9.59 10.43 10.97
C LYS A 532 -8.27 9.65 10.79
N PRO A 533 -8.18 8.55 10.02
CA PRO A 533 -6.91 7.86 9.75
C PRO A 533 -6.01 8.62 8.78
N ILE A 534 -6.57 9.42 7.87
CA ILE A 534 -5.87 10.22 6.87
C ILE A 534 -5.18 11.44 7.49
N LEU A 535 -5.68 11.97 8.62
CA LEU A 535 -5.15 13.18 9.27
C LEU A 535 -3.67 13.10 9.68
N ARG A 536 -3.06 11.91 9.77
CA ARG A 536 -1.60 11.74 10.01
C ARG A 536 -0.74 11.88 8.74
N PHE A 537 -1.37 12.03 7.58
CA PHE A 537 -0.77 12.11 6.25
C PHE A 537 -1.12 13.47 5.63
N PRO A 538 -0.57 14.59 6.17
CA PRO A 538 -0.99 15.96 5.84
C PRO A 538 -0.62 16.39 4.41
N GLU A 539 0.21 15.64 3.70
CA GLU A 539 0.48 15.75 2.26
C GLU A 539 -0.76 15.39 1.42
N ARG A 540 -1.64 14.53 1.95
CA ARG A 540 -2.88 14.08 1.32
C ARG A 540 -4.06 15.02 1.53
N LYS A 541 -3.90 16.22 2.13
CA LYS A 541 -5.05 17.11 2.33
C LYS A 541 -5.61 17.54 0.96
N PRO A 542 -6.91 17.35 0.67
CA PRO A 542 -7.53 17.84 -0.55
C PRO A 542 -7.51 19.37 -0.60
N ILE A 543 -7.39 19.95 -1.79
CA ILE A 543 -7.50 21.41 -2.00
C ILE A 543 -8.89 21.93 -1.63
N LEU A 544 -9.92 21.08 -1.72
CA LEU A 544 -11.29 21.37 -1.32
C LEU A 544 -11.48 21.43 0.22
N GLY A 545 -10.54 20.87 0.99
CA GLY A 545 -10.67 20.61 2.42
C GLY A 545 -11.04 19.15 2.73
N TRP A 546 -11.14 18.80 4.01
CA TRP A 546 -11.70 17.53 4.47
C TRP A 546 -13.22 17.53 4.25
N TYR A 547 -13.68 17.38 3.02
CA TYR A 547 -15.07 17.65 2.63
C TYR A 547 -16.09 16.63 3.14
N ARG A 548 -17.37 17.02 3.15
CA ARG A 548 -18.51 16.08 3.09
C ARG A 548 -18.87 15.85 1.63
N GLU A 549 -18.66 14.63 1.20
CA GLU A 549 -18.78 14.20 -0.19
C GLU A 549 -20.21 14.21 -0.75
N GLY A 550 -21.21 13.91 0.08
CA GLY A 550 -22.64 14.04 -0.28
C GLY A 550 -23.14 15.48 -0.48
N SER A 551 -22.26 16.47 -0.65
CA SER A 551 -22.63 17.86 -0.94
C SER A 551 -22.70 18.10 -2.45
N PRO A 552 -23.80 18.65 -3.00
CA PRO A 552 -23.89 19.03 -4.42
C PRO A 552 -22.80 20.01 -4.85
N GLU A 553 -22.36 20.88 -3.95
CA GLU A 553 -21.34 21.90 -4.21
C GLU A 553 -19.92 21.30 -4.26
N VAL A 554 -19.67 20.25 -3.47
CA VAL A 554 -18.44 19.44 -3.54
C VAL A 554 -18.41 18.67 -4.87
N ALA A 555 -19.53 18.04 -5.23
CA ALA A 555 -19.66 17.39 -6.53
C ALA A 555 -19.49 18.36 -7.71
N ASP A 556 -19.98 19.61 -7.63
CA ASP A 556 -19.74 20.63 -8.65
C ASP A 556 -18.28 21.09 -8.74
N TRP A 557 -17.54 21.15 -7.63
CA TRP A 557 -16.08 21.35 -7.66
C TRP A 557 -15.35 20.17 -8.32
N HIS A 558 -15.73 18.92 -7.97
CA HIS A 558 -15.17 17.73 -8.60
C HIS A 558 -15.46 17.69 -10.10
N ILE A 559 -16.69 18.01 -10.52
CA ILE A 559 -17.08 18.13 -11.94
C ILE A 559 -16.25 19.21 -12.63
N LYS A 560 -16.12 20.41 -12.02
CA LYS A 560 -15.36 21.52 -12.59
C LYS A 560 -13.93 21.10 -12.91
N TRP A 561 -13.20 20.61 -11.91
CA TRP A 561 -11.82 20.19 -12.08
C TRP A 561 -11.69 19.00 -13.03
N ALA A 562 -12.59 18.02 -12.99
CA ALA A 562 -12.56 16.87 -13.90
C ALA A 562 -12.69 17.28 -15.37
N VAL A 563 -13.74 18.03 -15.74
CA VAL A 563 -14.00 18.36 -17.16
C VAL A 563 -13.01 19.39 -17.71
N GLU A 564 -12.46 20.27 -16.87
CA GLU A 564 -11.41 21.22 -17.26
C GLU A 564 -10.04 20.58 -17.50
N HIS A 565 -9.88 19.30 -17.15
CA HIS A 565 -8.66 18.52 -17.38
C HIS A 565 -8.85 17.30 -18.30
N GLY A 566 -10.01 17.18 -18.95
CA GLY A 566 -10.25 16.14 -19.97
C GLY A 566 -10.81 14.81 -19.44
N ILE A 567 -11.15 14.71 -18.15
CA ILE A 567 -11.86 13.54 -17.61
C ILE A 567 -13.28 13.52 -18.17
N THR A 568 -13.67 12.40 -18.79
CA THR A 568 -14.97 12.26 -19.48
C THR A 568 -16.03 11.54 -18.64
N PHE A 569 -15.62 10.65 -17.72
CA PHE A 569 -16.55 10.01 -16.79
C PHE A 569 -15.96 9.63 -15.42
N PHE A 570 -16.83 9.58 -14.40
CA PHE A 570 -16.55 8.92 -13.13
C PHE A 570 -17.22 7.54 -13.05
N ALA A 571 -16.47 6.52 -12.62
CA ALA A 571 -17.00 5.21 -12.25
C ALA A 571 -17.18 5.16 -10.74
N TYR A 572 -18.42 5.34 -10.27
CA TYR A 572 -18.73 5.34 -8.84
C TYR A 572 -18.75 3.92 -8.28
N ASP A 573 -18.00 3.67 -7.20
CA ASP A 573 -18.10 2.42 -6.46
C ASP A 573 -19.50 2.32 -5.82
N TRP A 574 -20.20 1.23 -6.08
CA TRP A 574 -21.59 1.06 -5.69
C TRP A 574 -21.85 -0.36 -5.19
N TYR A 575 -22.50 -0.45 -4.03
CA TYR A 575 -22.56 -1.67 -3.25
C TYR A 575 -23.97 -2.27 -3.25
N TRP A 576 -24.07 -3.56 -3.55
CA TRP A 576 -25.30 -4.34 -3.41
C TRP A 576 -24.99 -5.77 -2.99
N ALA A 577 -25.75 -6.25 -2.00
CA ALA A 577 -25.83 -7.66 -1.62
C ALA A 577 -27.28 -7.99 -1.22
N ARG A 578 -27.99 -8.81 -2.01
CA ARG A 578 -29.34 -9.31 -1.68
C ARG A 578 -30.34 -8.20 -1.31
N GLY A 579 -30.29 -7.07 -2.01
CA GLY A 579 -31.14 -5.89 -1.79
C GLY A 579 -30.61 -4.86 -0.77
N GLY A 580 -29.61 -5.20 0.05
CA GLY A 580 -28.91 -4.23 0.88
C GLY A 580 -28.02 -3.32 0.03
N ARG A 581 -27.97 -2.02 0.35
CA ARG A 581 -27.17 -0.99 -0.36
C ARG A 581 -26.47 -0.08 0.64
N GLN A 582 -25.28 0.43 0.28
CA GLN A 582 -24.48 1.31 1.13
C GLN A 582 -23.64 2.31 0.30
N LEU A 583 -23.14 3.35 0.98
CA LEU A 583 -22.22 4.40 0.47
C LEU A 583 -22.69 5.26 -0.72
N GLU A 584 -23.92 5.07 -1.23
CA GLU A 584 -24.49 5.76 -2.41
C GLU A 584 -24.52 7.31 -2.36
N HIS A 585 -24.23 7.90 -1.20
CA HIS A 585 -24.44 9.31 -0.90
C HIS A 585 -23.69 10.30 -1.82
N ALA A 586 -22.46 9.99 -2.25
CA ALA A 586 -21.72 10.82 -3.20
C ALA A 586 -22.45 11.00 -4.54
N LEU A 587 -23.08 9.92 -5.02
CA LEU A 587 -23.82 9.90 -6.27
C LEU A 587 -25.24 10.45 -6.08
N HIS A 588 -25.92 10.05 -5.01
CA HIS A 588 -27.34 10.35 -4.76
C HIS A 588 -27.56 11.73 -4.12
N GLU A 589 -26.86 12.06 -3.04
CA GLU A 589 -26.96 13.37 -2.36
C GLU A 589 -26.14 14.43 -3.11
N GLY A 590 -24.94 14.07 -3.60
CA GLY A 590 -24.03 14.95 -4.34
C GLY A 590 -24.35 15.07 -5.83
N PHE A 591 -23.76 14.18 -6.65
CA PHE A 591 -23.70 14.31 -8.12
C PHE A 591 -25.07 14.47 -8.80
N PHE A 592 -26.11 13.76 -8.36
CA PHE A 592 -27.45 13.92 -8.95
C PHE A 592 -28.12 15.28 -8.67
N HIS A 593 -27.67 16.01 -7.65
CA HIS A 593 -28.14 17.35 -7.32
C HIS A 593 -27.17 18.47 -7.74
N ALA A 594 -25.95 18.13 -8.17
CA ALA A 594 -24.96 19.06 -8.69
C ALA A 594 -25.44 19.77 -9.98
N ARG A 595 -25.14 21.07 -10.09
CA ARG A 595 -25.58 21.98 -11.15
C ARG A 595 -24.95 21.64 -12.50
N TYR A 596 -23.68 21.26 -12.50
CA TYR A 596 -22.87 21.01 -13.69
C TYR A 596 -22.80 19.53 -14.09
N ARG A 597 -23.55 18.65 -13.40
CA ARG A 597 -23.57 17.18 -13.64
C ARG A 597 -23.79 16.76 -15.10
N HIS A 598 -24.38 17.62 -15.92
CA HIS A 598 -24.65 17.39 -17.34
C HIS A 598 -23.38 17.44 -18.21
N LEU A 599 -22.26 17.98 -17.70
CA LEU A 599 -20.97 18.10 -18.39
C LEU A 599 -20.08 16.86 -18.24
N LEU A 600 -20.29 16.05 -17.21
CA LEU A 600 -19.50 14.84 -16.89
C LEU A 600 -20.40 13.60 -17.02
N LYS A 601 -19.88 12.48 -17.52
CA LYS A 601 -20.63 11.21 -17.53
C LYS A 601 -20.36 10.40 -16.27
N PHE A 602 -21.21 9.41 -15.99
CA PHE A 602 -20.97 8.47 -14.90
C PHE A 602 -21.39 7.03 -15.24
N CYS A 603 -20.68 6.05 -14.69
CA CYS A 603 -21.15 4.66 -14.59
C CYS A 603 -20.98 4.15 -13.16
N LEU A 604 -21.33 2.89 -12.93
CA LEU A 604 -21.09 2.21 -11.66
C LEU A 604 -20.03 1.14 -11.81
N LEU A 605 -19.18 1.04 -10.80
CA LEU A 605 -18.47 -0.19 -10.43
C LEU A 605 -19.32 -0.89 -9.36
N TRP A 606 -19.81 -2.10 -9.65
CA TRP A 606 -20.44 -2.92 -8.63
C TRP A 606 -19.36 -3.54 -7.75
N ALA A 607 -19.25 -3.05 -6.52
CA ALA A 607 -18.27 -3.46 -5.52
C ALA A 607 -18.69 -4.80 -4.88
N ASN A 608 -18.80 -5.84 -5.71
CA ASN A 608 -19.45 -7.11 -5.38
C ASN A 608 -18.52 -8.09 -4.61
N HIS A 609 -17.56 -7.59 -3.83
CA HIS A 609 -16.70 -8.39 -2.94
C HIS A 609 -17.46 -8.87 -1.68
N ASN A 610 -18.69 -9.32 -1.88
CA ASN A 610 -19.64 -9.76 -0.87
C ASN A 610 -19.22 -11.09 -0.21
N PRO A 611 -19.75 -11.42 0.98
CA PRO A 611 -19.55 -12.73 1.60
C PRO A 611 -19.95 -13.91 0.69
N PRO A 612 -19.35 -15.11 0.82
CA PRO A 612 -19.67 -16.26 -0.02
C PRO A 612 -21.14 -16.69 0.06
N ASN A 613 -21.66 -17.21 -1.05
CA ASN A 613 -23.06 -17.63 -1.26
C ASN A 613 -24.07 -16.47 -1.11
N THR A 614 -23.71 -15.28 -1.61
CA THR A 614 -24.61 -14.12 -1.64
C THR A 614 -25.13 -13.80 -3.04
N HIS A 615 -24.40 -14.16 -4.08
CA HIS A 615 -24.81 -13.96 -5.46
C HIS A 615 -25.72 -15.09 -5.94
N SER A 616 -26.77 -14.76 -6.69
CA SER A 616 -27.65 -15.73 -7.34
C SER A 616 -28.14 -15.20 -8.69
N LEU A 617 -28.76 -16.04 -9.51
CA LEU A 617 -29.44 -15.62 -10.74
C LEU A 617 -30.55 -14.59 -10.44
N ASP A 618 -31.31 -14.80 -9.35
CA ASP A 618 -32.39 -13.91 -8.94
C ASP A 618 -31.87 -12.57 -8.40
N ASP A 619 -30.80 -12.57 -7.61
CA ASP A 619 -30.17 -11.32 -7.13
C ASP A 619 -29.53 -10.54 -8.29
N SER A 620 -28.96 -11.25 -9.27
CA SER A 620 -28.44 -10.66 -10.52
C SER A 620 -29.54 -9.97 -11.33
N VAL A 621 -30.73 -10.58 -11.40
CA VAL A 621 -31.91 -9.97 -12.03
C VAL A 621 -32.45 -8.80 -11.20
N ALA A 622 -32.45 -8.91 -9.87
CA ALA A 622 -32.92 -7.85 -8.97
C ALA A 622 -32.04 -6.60 -9.03
N VAL A 623 -30.70 -6.75 -9.00
CA VAL A 623 -29.76 -5.63 -9.07
C VAL A 623 -29.80 -4.94 -10.43
N ALA A 624 -29.93 -5.71 -11.53
CA ALA A 624 -30.09 -5.14 -12.87
C ALA A 624 -31.40 -4.34 -13.00
N ARG A 625 -32.53 -4.86 -12.48
CA ARG A 625 -33.81 -4.11 -12.42
C ARG A 625 -33.68 -2.83 -11.59
N TYR A 626 -32.92 -2.87 -10.50
CA TYR A 626 -32.65 -1.69 -9.69
C TYR A 626 -31.84 -0.64 -10.48
N TRP A 627 -30.79 -1.04 -11.21
CA TRP A 627 -29.99 -0.13 -12.05
C TRP A 627 -30.78 0.49 -13.21
N ILE A 628 -31.60 -0.32 -13.90
CA ILE A 628 -32.51 0.13 -14.96
C ILE A 628 -33.41 1.26 -14.45
N THR A 629 -34.00 1.06 -13.27
CA THR A 629 -34.97 1.98 -12.67
C THR A 629 -34.34 3.30 -12.22
N ASN A 630 -33.15 3.26 -11.61
CA ASN A 630 -32.57 4.43 -10.92
C ASN A 630 -31.50 5.18 -11.74
N TYR A 631 -30.81 4.49 -12.66
CA TYR A 631 -29.57 4.99 -13.28
C TYR A 631 -29.56 4.95 -14.81
N PHE A 632 -29.85 3.81 -15.44
CA PHE A 632 -29.58 3.61 -16.88
C PHE A 632 -30.40 4.48 -17.83
N ASN A 633 -31.49 5.10 -17.34
CA ASN A 633 -32.30 6.05 -18.11
C ASN A 633 -31.79 7.51 -18.04
N ARG A 634 -30.71 7.79 -17.29
CA ARG A 634 -30.12 9.14 -17.17
C ARG A 634 -29.30 9.53 -18.41
N PRO A 635 -29.40 10.76 -18.94
CA PRO A 635 -28.58 11.23 -20.06
C PRO A 635 -27.10 11.40 -19.69
N GLU A 636 -26.78 11.49 -18.41
CA GLU A 636 -25.41 11.53 -17.87
C GLU A 636 -24.78 10.13 -17.76
N TYR A 637 -25.54 9.03 -17.93
CA TYR A 637 -24.98 7.67 -17.81
C TYR A 637 -24.02 7.33 -18.98
N TYR A 638 -22.83 6.79 -18.67
CA TYR A 638 -21.79 6.43 -19.64
C TYR A 638 -22.14 5.12 -20.37
N ARG A 639 -21.92 5.09 -21.70
CA ARG A 639 -22.43 4.04 -22.59
C ARG A 639 -21.44 3.68 -23.69
N ILE A 640 -21.11 2.39 -23.81
CA ILE A 640 -20.36 1.81 -24.93
C ILE A 640 -21.37 1.14 -25.86
N GLU A 641 -21.29 1.38 -27.18
CA GLU A 641 -22.26 0.90 -28.19
C GLU A 641 -23.73 1.29 -27.88
N GLY A 642 -23.94 2.35 -27.08
CA GLY A 642 -25.28 2.75 -26.59
C GLY A 642 -25.85 1.85 -25.48
N LYS A 643 -25.15 0.79 -25.06
CA LYS A 643 -25.47 -0.02 -23.88
C LYS A 643 -24.94 0.72 -22.62
N PRO A 644 -25.65 0.72 -21.48
CA PRO A 644 -25.08 1.16 -20.20
C PRO A 644 -23.83 0.32 -19.85
N VAL A 645 -22.80 0.98 -19.32
CA VAL A 645 -21.61 0.31 -18.78
C VAL A 645 -21.80 -0.03 -17.30
N ILE A 646 -21.44 -1.24 -16.90
CA ILE A 646 -21.20 -1.65 -15.51
C ILE A 646 -19.81 -2.26 -15.43
N ILE A 647 -19.04 -1.88 -14.41
CA ILE A 647 -17.77 -2.52 -14.06
C ILE A 647 -18.02 -3.49 -12.90
N ILE A 648 -17.43 -4.68 -12.92
CA ILE A 648 -17.62 -5.75 -11.93
C ILE A 648 -16.31 -5.92 -11.16
N PHE A 649 -16.31 -5.60 -9.86
CA PHE A 649 -15.09 -5.54 -9.04
C PHE A 649 -14.49 -6.92 -8.73
N SER A 650 -15.33 -7.90 -8.38
CA SER A 650 -14.90 -9.27 -8.11
C SER A 650 -15.67 -10.28 -8.97
N PRO A 651 -15.22 -10.51 -10.21
CA PRO A 651 -15.60 -11.70 -10.98
C PRO A 651 -15.31 -12.99 -10.21
N TYR A 652 -14.25 -13.02 -9.41
CA TYR A 652 -13.88 -14.17 -8.57
C TYR A 652 -15.01 -14.57 -7.61
N ASN A 653 -15.55 -13.64 -6.80
CA ASN A 653 -16.64 -13.96 -5.87
C ASN A 653 -17.91 -14.37 -6.63
N PHE A 654 -18.20 -13.72 -7.76
CA PHE A 654 -19.38 -14.00 -8.58
C PHE A 654 -19.32 -15.41 -9.19
N ARG A 655 -18.16 -15.80 -9.73
CA ARG A 655 -17.86 -17.16 -10.19
C ARG A 655 -17.83 -18.19 -9.05
N ALA A 656 -17.33 -17.83 -7.87
CA ALA A 656 -17.25 -18.75 -6.74
C ALA A 656 -18.65 -19.20 -6.27
N ASP A 657 -19.63 -18.29 -6.31
CA ASP A 657 -21.02 -18.55 -5.95
C ASP A 657 -21.81 -19.27 -7.06
N LEU A 658 -21.57 -18.95 -8.33
CA LEU A 658 -22.39 -19.39 -9.48
C LEU A 658 -21.77 -20.47 -10.38
N GLY A 659 -20.45 -20.65 -10.34
CA GLY A 659 -19.69 -21.33 -11.40
C GLY A 659 -19.69 -20.57 -12.73
N VAL A 660 -18.86 -21.00 -13.67
CA VAL A 660 -18.68 -20.33 -14.98
C VAL A 660 -20.00 -20.28 -15.78
N ASP A 661 -20.74 -21.40 -15.85
CA ASP A 661 -21.99 -21.46 -16.59
C ASP A 661 -23.14 -20.69 -15.91
N GLY A 662 -23.18 -20.66 -14.57
CA GLY A 662 -24.16 -19.86 -13.82
C GLY A 662 -23.89 -18.37 -13.93
N THR A 663 -22.61 -17.97 -13.91
CA THR A 663 -22.18 -16.59 -14.19
C THR A 663 -22.62 -16.17 -15.59
N ARG A 664 -22.36 -16.99 -16.62
CA ARG A 664 -22.78 -16.71 -18.00
C ARG A 664 -24.30 -16.62 -18.15
N GLN A 665 -25.07 -17.40 -17.39
CA GLN A 665 -26.53 -17.29 -17.35
C GLN A 665 -26.98 -15.98 -16.68
N ALA A 666 -26.39 -15.62 -15.54
CA ALA A 666 -26.70 -14.40 -14.80
C ALA A 666 -26.41 -13.13 -15.61
N LEU A 667 -25.21 -13.00 -16.18
CA LEU A 667 -24.82 -11.85 -17.04
C LEU A 667 -25.77 -11.72 -18.25
N ASN A 668 -26.18 -12.83 -18.87
CA ASN A 668 -27.13 -12.80 -19.98
C ASN A 668 -28.56 -12.46 -19.54
N ALA A 669 -28.98 -12.86 -18.34
CA ALA A 669 -30.26 -12.42 -17.76
C ALA A 669 -30.27 -10.92 -17.47
N MET A 670 -29.18 -10.35 -16.92
CA MET A 670 -29.02 -8.89 -16.73
C MET A 670 -29.15 -8.13 -18.05
N ARG A 671 -28.46 -8.57 -19.10
CA ARG A 671 -28.57 -7.99 -20.46
C ARG A 671 -30.00 -8.04 -20.99
N GLU A 672 -30.72 -9.12 -20.73
CA GLU A 672 -32.07 -9.32 -21.24
C GLU A 672 -33.13 -8.51 -20.49
N GLU A 673 -33.00 -8.32 -19.18
CA GLU A 673 -33.80 -7.34 -18.43
C GLU A 673 -33.61 -5.92 -18.98
N CYS A 674 -32.39 -5.55 -19.36
CA CYS A 674 -32.13 -4.26 -20.01
C CYS A 674 -32.86 -4.15 -21.36
N ARG A 675 -32.91 -5.21 -22.18
CA ARG A 675 -33.68 -5.23 -23.45
C ARG A 675 -35.18 -5.14 -23.21
N ARG A 676 -35.72 -5.84 -22.20
CA ARG A 676 -37.13 -5.75 -21.81
C ARG A 676 -37.53 -4.34 -21.36
N ALA A 677 -36.59 -3.59 -20.79
CA ALA A 677 -36.74 -2.18 -20.44
C ALA A 677 -36.49 -1.19 -21.61
N GLY A 678 -36.25 -1.69 -22.84
CA GLY A 678 -36.06 -0.85 -24.03
C GLY A 678 -34.63 -0.33 -24.24
N LEU A 679 -33.64 -0.83 -23.51
CA LEU A 679 -32.22 -0.50 -23.67
C LEU A 679 -31.53 -1.48 -24.65
N ASN A 680 -30.37 -1.12 -25.19
CA ASN A 680 -29.60 -1.95 -26.14
C ASN A 680 -28.99 -3.25 -25.53
N GLY A 681 -29.37 -3.63 -24.31
CA GLY A 681 -28.68 -4.59 -23.46
C GLY A 681 -27.82 -3.91 -22.41
N LEU A 682 -26.78 -4.58 -21.94
CA LEU A 682 -25.84 -4.13 -20.91
C LEU A 682 -24.40 -4.45 -21.36
N TYR A 683 -23.46 -3.55 -21.09
CA TYR A 683 -22.02 -3.74 -21.37
C TYR A 683 -21.28 -3.92 -20.05
N MET A 684 -20.67 -5.09 -19.85
CA MET A 684 -20.08 -5.49 -18.56
C MET A 684 -18.57 -5.68 -18.68
N VAL A 685 -17.83 -4.94 -17.86
CA VAL A 685 -16.37 -4.93 -17.81
C VAL A 685 -15.91 -5.63 -16.53
N ALA A 686 -15.06 -6.65 -16.65
CA ALA A 686 -14.56 -7.40 -15.50
C ALA A 686 -13.22 -6.84 -14.98
N CYS A 687 -13.11 -6.56 -13.68
CA CYS A 687 -11.82 -6.31 -13.03
C CYS A 687 -11.10 -7.65 -12.82
N VAL A 688 -9.91 -7.81 -13.43
CA VAL A 688 -9.18 -9.09 -13.46
C VAL A 688 -7.69 -8.91 -13.17
N SER A 689 -7.02 -10.00 -12.78
CA SER A 689 -5.57 -10.07 -12.65
C SER A 689 -4.92 -10.75 -13.88
N GLY A 690 -5.56 -11.80 -14.41
CA GLY A 690 -5.05 -12.58 -15.54
C GLY A 690 -5.71 -12.26 -16.89
N PRO A 691 -4.98 -12.33 -18.02
CA PRO A 691 -5.52 -11.97 -19.35
C PRO A 691 -6.65 -12.89 -19.83
N ARG A 692 -6.72 -14.12 -19.32
CA ARG A 692 -7.74 -15.11 -19.69
C ARG A 692 -8.74 -15.44 -18.59
N GLU A 693 -8.70 -14.69 -17.49
CA GLU A 693 -9.33 -15.09 -16.23
C GLU A 693 -10.84 -15.35 -16.36
N VAL A 694 -11.55 -14.65 -17.27
CA VAL A 694 -13.01 -14.65 -17.37
C VAL A 694 -13.56 -14.88 -18.78
N GLU A 695 -12.74 -15.38 -19.72
CA GLU A 695 -13.11 -15.45 -21.15
C GLU A 695 -14.39 -16.26 -21.42
N ASP A 696 -14.59 -17.36 -20.69
CA ASP A 696 -15.74 -18.26 -20.88
C ASP A 696 -16.97 -17.86 -20.03
N GLU A 697 -16.88 -16.80 -19.21
CA GLU A 697 -17.99 -16.30 -18.37
C GLU A 697 -18.90 -15.32 -19.12
N GLY A 698 -18.42 -14.71 -20.22
CA GLY A 698 -19.24 -13.90 -21.12
C GLY A 698 -19.44 -12.43 -20.73
N TYR A 699 -18.42 -11.78 -20.14
CA TYR A 699 -18.30 -10.31 -20.08
C TYR A 699 -18.07 -9.71 -21.48
N ASP A 700 -18.26 -8.40 -21.64
CA ASP A 700 -18.00 -7.71 -22.92
C ASP A 700 -16.53 -7.22 -23.03
N ALA A 701 -15.89 -6.91 -21.89
CA ALA A 701 -14.54 -6.37 -21.81
C ALA A 701 -13.86 -6.69 -20.45
N VAL A 702 -12.58 -6.36 -20.33
CA VAL A 702 -11.77 -6.47 -19.10
C VAL A 702 -11.12 -5.13 -18.72
N THR A 703 -10.75 -5.00 -17.45
CA THR A 703 -9.96 -3.89 -16.88
C THR A 703 -9.33 -4.38 -15.56
N CYS A 704 -8.80 -3.48 -14.74
CA CYS A 704 -8.64 -3.71 -13.30
C CYS A 704 -9.05 -2.45 -12.52
N TYR A 705 -9.25 -2.60 -11.21
CA TYR A 705 -9.24 -1.49 -10.26
C TYR A 705 -7.78 -1.02 -10.11
N ASN A 706 -6.95 -1.78 -9.37
CA ASN A 706 -5.50 -1.54 -9.29
C ASN A 706 -4.69 -2.85 -9.31
N TRP A 707 -3.58 -2.86 -10.05
CA TRP A 707 -2.54 -3.90 -9.96
C TRP A 707 -1.36 -3.43 -9.09
N ALA A 708 -1.68 -2.93 -7.89
CA ALA A 708 -0.74 -2.26 -6.98
C ALA A 708 0.50 -3.10 -6.58
N GLY A 709 0.51 -4.41 -6.84
CA GLY A 709 1.62 -5.34 -6.60
C GLY A 709 2.67 -5.47 -7.72
N LEU A 710 2.41 -5.01 -8.95
CA LEU A 710 3.32 -5.25 -10.09
C LEU A 710 4.74 -4.67 -9.89
N GLY A 711 5.77 -5.46 -10.18
CA GLY A 711 7.17 -5.04 -10.03
C GLY A 711 7.66 -4.91 -8.58
N LEU A 712 7.02 -5.59 -7.62
CA LEU A 712 7.65 -5.98 -6.34
C LEU A 712 8.43 -7.29 -6.52
N ILE A 713 9.37 -7.57 -5.61
CA ILE A 713 10.27 -8.73 -5.68
C ILE A 713 10.37 -9.36 -4.28
N GLY A 714 10.31 -10.70 -4.20
CA GLY A 714 10.30 -11.40 -2.92
C GLY A 714 9.07 -11.06 -2.06
N PRO A 715 9.13 -11.17 -0.72
CA PRO A 715 8.02 -10.85 0.17
C PRO A 715 7.81 -9.35 0.42
N GLU A 716 8.41 -8.46 -0.40
CA GLU A 716 8.34 -7.02 -0.18
C GLU A 716 6.98 -6.43 -0.58
N LYS A 717 6.37 -5.71 0.35
CA LYS A 717 5.18 -4.88 0.11
C LYS A 717 5.53 -3.46 -0.34
N GLN A 718 6.80 -3.07 -0.32
CA GLN A 718 7.23 -1.70 -0.60
C GLN A 718 8.25 -1.64 -1.74
N GLY A 719 8.07 -0.70 -2.67
CA GLY A 719 8.95 -0.51 -3.82
C GLY A 719 8.80 0.87 -4.44
N PRO A 720 9.56 1.21 -5.50
CA PRO A 720 9.43 2.49 -6.18
C PRO A 720 8.23 2.50 -7.15
N PHE A 721 7.60 3.67 -7.31
CA PHE A 721 6.50 3.85 -8.28
C PHE A 721 6.93 3.61 -9.73
N SER A 722 8.22 3.82 -10.06
CA SER A 722 8.77 3.50 -11.39
C SER A 722 8.68 2.02 -11.77
N ALA A 723 8.79 1.11 -10.79
CA ALA A 723 8.66 -0.32 -11.02
C ALA A 723 7.20 -0.73 -11.25
N LEU A 724 6.24 -0.01 -10.65
CA LEU A 724 4.81 -0.21 -10.90
C LEU A 724 4.46 0.17 -12.35
N ILE A 725 4.88 1.35 -12.80
CA ILE A 725 4.62 1.86 -14.17
C ILE A 725 5.13 0.87 -15.23
N GLU A 726 6.38 0.42 -15.13
CA GLU A 726 6.94 -0.55 -16.08
C GLU A 726 6.35 -1.96 -15.91
N GLY A 727 5.80 -2.28 -14.74
CA GLY A 727 5.00 -3.49 -14.52
C GLY A 727 3.66 -3.43 -15.27
N TYR A 728 2.93 -2.31 -15.14
CA TYR A 728 1.69 -2.03 -15.87
C TYR A 728 1.87 -2.16 -17.38
N ARG A 729 2.93 -1.57 -17.93
CA ARG A 729 3.22 -1.67 -19.37
C ARG A 729 3.35 -3.14 -19.83
N ARG A 730 4.12 -3.97 -19.10
CA ARG A 730 4.23 -5.41 -19.38
C ARG A 730 2.90 -6.15 -19.24
N GLN A 731 2.05 -5.74 -18.30
CA GLN A 731 0.72 -6.32 -18.13
C GLN A 731 -0.20 -5.96 -19.29
N TRP A 732 -0.25 -4.70 -19.74
CA TRP A 732 -1.00 -4.29 -20.92
C TRP A 732 -0.54 -5.04 -22.19
N GLU A 733 0.77 -5.15 -22.40
CA GLU A 733 1.37 -5.94 -23.50
C GLU A 733 0.87 -7.40 -23.44
N THR A 734 0.90 -8.02 -22.26
CA THR A 734 0.39 -9.39 -22.02
C THR A 734 -1.11 -9.52 -22.31
N PHE A 735 -1.94 -8.53 -21.92
CA PHE A 735 -3.38 -8.55 -22.21
C PHE A 735 -3.68 -8.45 -23.71
N ILE A 736 -2.98 -7.56 -24.43
CA ILE A 736 -3.12 -7.38 -25.88
C ILE A 736 -2.76 -8.66 -26.64
N GLU A 737 -1.67 -9.32 -26.25
CA GLU A 737 -1.23 -10.59 -26.85
C GLU A 737 -2.18 -11.76 -26.54
N GLN A 738 -2.64 -11.88 -25.28
CA GLN A 738 -3.16 -13.16 -24.78
C GLN A 738 -4.69 -13.18 -24.58
N SER A 739 -5.34 -12.05 -24.33
CA SER A 739 -6.78 -12.01 -24.03
C SER A 739 -7.64 -12.10 -25.29
N ARG A 740 -8.78 -12.78 -25.19
CA ARG A 740 -9.86 -12.75 -26.19
C ARG A 740 -10.79 -11.54 -26.05
N LEU A 741 -10.84 -10.91 -24.87
CA LEU A 741 -11.68 -9.75 -24.60
C LEU A 741 -10.89 -8.44 -24.80
N PRO A 742 -11.55 -7.33 -25.21
CA PRO A 742 -10.90 -6.03 -25.25
C PRO A 742 -10.66 -5.48 -23.84
N ILE A 743 -9.59 -4.71 -23.65
CA ILE A 743 -9.25 -4.06 -22.38
C ILE A 743 -9.55 -2.54 -22.42
N ILE A 744 -10.12 -2.01 -21.34
CA ILE A 744 -9.96 -0.60 -20.95
C ILE A 744 -8.67 -0.52 -20.15
N LEU A 745 -7.68 0.28 -20.57
CA LEU A 745 -6.38 0.27 -19.89
C LEU A 745 -6.50 0.87 -18.48
N PRO A 746 -6.25 0.11 -17.39
CA PRO A 746 -6.20 0.66 -16.05
C PRO A 746 -4.89 1.43 -15.85
N ILE A 747 -4.96 2.52 -15.10
CA ILE A 747 -3.83 3.43 -14.80
C ILE A 747 -3.84 3.74 -13.31
N SER A 748 -2.66 3.78 -12.68
CA SER A 748 -2.53 4.00 -11.23
C SER A 748 -1.98 5.39 -10.93
N GLY A 749 -2.65 6.18 -10.08
CA GLY A 749 -2.12 7.46 -9.57
C GLY A 749 -1.00 7.29 -8.53
N GLY A 750 -0.99 6.15 -7.83
CA GLY A 750 -0.09 5.85 -6.73
C GLY A 750 -0.58 4.63 -5.95
N TRP A 751 0.14 4.28 -4.88
CA TRP A 751 -0.37 3.39 -3.84
C TRP A 751 0.43 3.55 -2.56
N ASP A 752 -0.24 3.72 -1.44
CA ASP A 752 0.31 3.85 -0.10
C ASP A 752 -0.79 3.63 0.94
N SER A 753 -1.13 2.36 1.21
CA SER A 753 -2.22 1.98 2.13
C SER A 753 -1.85 2.03 3.63
N ARG A 754 -0.84 2.82 4.00
CA ARG A 754 -0.43 3.07 5.40
C ARG A 754 -1.55 3.59 6.33
N PRO A 755 -2.53 4.41 5.89
CA PRO A 755 -3.66 4.78 6.74
C PRO A 755 -4.54 3.60 7.17
N TRP A 756 -4.65 2.56 6.33
CA TRP A 756 -5.46 1.37 6.59
C TRP A 756 -4.69 0.23 7.27
N HIS A 757 -3.39 0.08 7.01
CA HIS A 757 -2.62 -1.11 7.42
C HIS A 757 -1.30 -0.81 8.17
N GLY A 758 -1.03 0.46 8.48
CA GLY A 758 0.14 0.88 9.25
C GLY A 758 1.46 0.42 8.63
N ASN A 759 2.35 -0.14 9.45
CA ASN A 759 3.65 -0.65 9.00
C ASN A 759 3.55 -1.85 8.02
N ASN A 760 2.41 -2.56 8.01
CA ASN A 760 2.18 -3.75 7.18
C ASN A 760 1.56 -3.45 5.80
N ALA A 761 1.44 -2.18 5.44
CA ALA A 761 0.87 -1.69 4.18
C ALA A 761 1.72 -1.98 2.94
N MET A 762 1.09 -1.85 1.76
CA MET A 762 1.77 -1.80 0.48
C MET A 762 2.03 -0.34 0.09
N VAL A 763 3.25 -0.03 -0.38
CA VAL A 763 3.70 1.37 -0.58
C VAL A 763 4.56 1.54 -1.85
N ARG A 764 4.24 2.55 -2.66
CA ARG A 764 4.90 2.90 -3.91
C ARG A 764 5.59 4.26 -3.82
N HIS A 765 6.81 4.20 -3.30
CA HIS A 765 7.66 5.34 -2.98
C HIS A 765 8.04 6.16 -4.22
N GLY A 766 8.12 7.48 -4.05
CA GLY A 766 8.62 8.39 -5.08
C GLY A 766 7.68 8.59 -6.28
N ARG A 767 6.36 8.51 -6.08
CA ARG A 767 5.39 9.01 -7.05
C ARG A 767 5.65 10.49 -7.35
N THR A 768 5.37 10.94 -8.57
CA THR A 768 5.39 12.38 -8.95
C THR A 768 4.45 12.61 -10.14
N PRO A 769 3.94 13.84 -10.34
CA PRO A 769 3.22 14.26 -11.54
C PRO A 769 3.93 13.91 -12.85
N ALA A 770 5.26 14.06 -12.91
CA ALA A 770 6.05 13.74 -14.11
C ALA A 770 6.08 12.22 -14.40
N MET A 771 6.09 11.38 -13.36
CA MET A 771 6.01 9.92 -13.52
C MET A 771 4.59 9.46 -13.86
N PHE A 772 3.58 10.09 -13.26
CA PHE A 772 2.18 9.86 -13.64
C PHE A 772 1.93 10.27 -15.11
N LYS A 773 2.43 11.42 -15.55
CA LYS A 773 2.39 11.85 -16.96
C LYS A 773 3.04 10.84 -17.91
N ARG A 774 4.20 10.26 -17.54
CA ARG A 774 4.82 9.16 -18.30
C ARG A 774 3.91 7.91 -18.37
N HIS A 775 3.23 7.56 -17.29
CA HIS A 775 2.32 6.42 -17.25
C HIS A 775 1.10 6.63 -18.17
N LEU A 776 0.50 7.83 -18.12
CA LEU A 776 -0.57 8.26 -19.02
C LEU A 776 -0.11 8.25 -20.50
N GLN A 777 1.10 8.75 -20.78
CA GLN A 777 1.70 8.73 -22.13
C GLN A 777 1.88 7.30 -22.64
N GLN A 778 2.41 6.38 -21.83
CA GLN A 778 2.54 4.97 -22.23
C GLN A 778 1.18 4.32 -22.54
N ALA A 779 0.12 4.66 -21.81
CA ALA A 779 -1.23 4.20 -22.11
C ALA A 779 -1.77 4.77 -23.44
N ARG A 780 -1.66 6.09 -23.64
CA ARG A 780 -2.09 6.73 -24.89
C ARG A 780 -1.32 6.20 -26.10
N ASP A 781 0.00 6.13 -26.01
CA ASP A 781 0.84 5.68 -27.11
C ASP A 781 0.53 4.21 -27.47
N MET A 782 0.15 3.38 -26.50
CA MET A 782 -0.38 2.02 -26.73
C MET A 782 -1.71 2.04 -27.49
N LEU A 783 -2.69 2.84 -27.04
CA LEU A 783 -3.99 3.02 -27.71
C LEU A 783 -3.83 3.51 -29.16
N GLU A 784 -2.91 4.44 -29.41
CA GLU A 784 -2.66 5.02 -30.73
C GLU A 784 -1.87 4.07 -31.66
N HIS A 785 -0.86 3.35 -31.17
CA HIS A 785 0.09 2.61 -32.02
C HIS A 785 -0.11 1.09 -32.06
N CYS A 786 -0.93 0.48 -31.17
CA CYS A 786 -1.26 -0.96 -31.27
C CYS A 786 -1.89 -1.29 -32.63
N ALA A 787 -1.43 -2.36 -33.28
CA ALA A 787 -1.88 -2.78 -34.61
C ALA A 787 -3.28 -3.41 -34.61
N ASP A 788 -3.64 -4.19 -33.58
CA ASP A 788 -4.97 -4.77 -33.43
C ASP A 788 -5.84 -3.89 -32.53
N LYS A 789 -6.61 -2.99 -33.15
CA LYS A 789 -7.57 -2.13 -32.45
C LYS A 789 -8.74 -2.89 -31.82
N THR A 790 -8.95 -4.17 -32.14
CA THR A 790 -10.03 -4.96 -31.50
C THR A 790 -9.67 -5.40 -30.08
N LYS A 791 -8.40 -5.29 -29.67
CA LYS A 791 -7.93 -5.56 -28.30
C LYS A 791 -8.12 -4.41 -27.32
N LEU A 792 -8.34 -3.20 -27.82
CA LEU A 792 -8.28 -1.97 -27.02
C LEU A 792 -9.55 -1.17 -27.21
N LEU A 793 -10.26 -0.89 -26.11
CA LEU A 793 -11.29 0.14 -26.13
C LEU A 793 -10.60 1.52 -26.21
N PRO A 794 -11.20 2.53 -26.86
CA PRO A 794 -10.64 3.88 -26.98
C PRO A 794 -10.80 4.67 -25.67
N ALA A 795 -10.48 4.04 -24.55
CA ALA A 795 -10.69 4.54 -23.19
C ALA A 795 -9.56 4.08 -22.27
N VAL A 796 -9.23 4.93 -21.31
CA VAL A 796 -8.42 4.60 -20.13
C VAL A 796 -9.29 4.72 -18.88
N ILE A 797 -8.92 4.06 -17.79
CA ILE A 797 -9.54 4.29 -16.49
C ILE A 797 -8.48 4.45 -15.40
N ILE A 798 -8.57 5.55 -14.65
CA ILE A 798 -7.59 5.91 -13.62
C ILE A 798 -8.13 5.55 -12.23
N GLU A 799 -7.33 4.81 -11.49
CA GLU A 799 -7.51 4.52 -10.08
C GLU A 799 -6.66 5.53 -9.28
N ALA A 800 -7.24 6.50 -8.57
CA ALA A 800 -8.67 6.91 -8.47
C ALA A 800 -8.79 8.43 -8.33
N TRP A 801 -10.01 8.98 -8.28
CA TRP A 801 -10.26 10.39 -7.94
C TRP A 801 -9.80 10.66 -6.50
N ASN A 802 -10.44 10.00 -5.53
CA ASN A 802 -10.37 10.34 -4.11
C ASN A 802 -10.23 9.14 -3.16
N GLU A 803 -9.54 8.08 -3.59
CA GLU A 803 -9.13 7.00 -2.67
C GLU A 803 -7.92 7.44 -1.82
N TRP A 804 -8.20 8.31 -0.85
CA TRP A 804 -7.20 8.94 0.03
C TRP A 804 -6.51 7.96 0.98
N GLY A 805 -7.12 6.80 1.25
CA GLY A 805 -6.62 5.79 2.15
C GLY A 805 -5.62 4.84 1.49
N GLU A 806 -5.98 4.24 0.36
CA GLU A 806 -5.07 3.37 -0.41
C GLU A 806 -4.01 4.15 -1.18
N GLY A 807 -4.17 5.47 -1.35
CA GLY A 807 -3.10 6.36 -1.85
C GLY A 807 -2.97 6.41 -3.38
N SER A 808 -4.04 6.02 -4.09
CA SER A 808 -4.18 6.05 -5.55
C SER A 808 -4.78 7.36 -6.09
N TYR A 809 -5.33 8.21 -5.21
CA TYR A 809 -6.00 9.48 -5.52
C TYR A 809 -5.24 10.42 -6.50
N ILE A 810 -6.02 11.10 -7.36
CA ILE A 810 -5.57 12.13 -8.31
C ILE A 810 -6.25 13.50 -8.09
N GLU A 811 -7.27 13.59 -7.23
CA GLU A 811 -7.93 14.86 -6.88
C GLU A 811 -6.88 15.90 -6.43
N PRO A 812 -7.02 17.19 -6.77
CA PRO A 812 -6.05 18.23 -6.42
C PRO A 812 -5.78 18.30 -4.91
N HIS A 813 -4.50 18.19 -4.52
CA HIS A 813 -4.08 17.96 -3.13
C HIS A 813 -2.78 18.67 -2.80
N LYS A 814 -2.48 18.79 -1.50
CA LYS A 814 -1.35 19.58 -1.00
C LYS A 814 0.03 19.18 -1.55
N GLU A 815 0.31 17.89 -1.75
CA GLU A 815 1.63 17.42 -2.23
C GLU A 815 1.97 17.94 -3.65
N TYR A 816 0.99 18.02 -4.57
CA TYR A 816 1.24 18.30 -5.99
C TYR A 816 0.32 19.35 -6.65
N GLY A 817 -0.59 19.96 -5.90
CA GLY A 817 -1.57 20.90 -6.46
C GLY A 817 -2.45 20.20 -7.50
N PHE A 818 -2.54 20.80 -8.68
CA PHE A 818 -3.25 20.26 -9.85
C PHE A 818 -2.38 19.37 -10.74
N GLY A 819 -1.09 19.17 -10.41
CA GLY A 819 -0.10 18.47 -11.26
C GLY A 819 -0.49 17.08 -11.78
N TYR A 820 -1.38 16.38 -11.06
CA TYR A 820 -1.94 15.11 -11.51
C TYR A 820 -3.01 15.30 -12.60
N LEU A 821 -3.90 16.29 -12.47
CA LEU A 821 -4.88 16.61 -13.50
C LEU A 821 -4.23 17.34 -14.69
N ASP A 822 -3.24 18.21 -14.45
CA ASP A 822 -2.38 18.80 -15.50
C ASP A 822 -1.84 17.71 -16.45
N ALA A 823 -1.35 16.61 -15.86
CA ALA A 823 -0.80 15.49 -16.59
C ALA A 823 -1.86 14.73 -17.43
N VAL A 824 -3.13 14.70 -17.01
CA VAL A 824 -4.24 14.15 -17.82
C VAL A 824 -4.54 15.09 -18.99
N ARG A 825 -4.70 16.38 -18.71
CA ARG A 825 -4.98 17.44 -19.71
C ARG A 825 -3.94 17.46 -20.82
N ASP A 826 -2.66 17.48 -20.44
CA ASP A 826 -1.49 17.52 -21.33
C ASP A 826 -1.30 16.27 -22.21
N VAL A 827 -1.91 15.14 -21.85
CA VAL A 827 -1.73 13.86 -22.56
C VAL A 827 -2.92 13.53 -23.44
N PHE A 828 -4.13 13.75 -22.93
CA PHE A 828 -5.38 13.29 -23.57
C PHE A 828 -6.21 14.40 -24.24
N THR A 829 -5.79 15.66 -24.22
CA THR A 829 -6.52 16.76 -24.87
C THR A 829 -5.65 17.57 -25.84
N ASP A 830 -6.29 18.21 -26.83
CA ASP A 830 -5.65 19.18 -27.74
C ASP A 830 -5.62 20.62 -27.14
N ALA A 831 -5.86 20.77 -25.84
CA ALA A 831 -5.97 22.07 -25.17
C ALA A 831 -4.61 22.67 -24.78
N ALA A 832 -4.56 24.00 -24.56
CA ALA A 832 -3.34 24.65 -24.08
C ALA A 832 -2.96 24.17 -22.66
N PRO A 833 -1.67 23.88 -22.39
CA PRO A 833 -1.18 23.60 -21.04
C PRO A 833 -1.38 24.79 -20.09
N GLU A 834 -1.25 26.03 -20.58
CA GLU A 834 -1.55 27.22 -19.80
C GLU A 834 -3.06 27.37 -19.56
N HIS A 835 -3.47 27.26 -18.30
CA HIS A 835 -4.84 27.48 -17.83
C HIS A 835 -4.87 28.03 -16.39
N GLU A 836 -6.06 28.29 -15.84
CA GLU A 836 -6.23 28.91 -14.51
C GLU A 836 -7.10 28.04 -13.60
N ASP A 837 -6.45 27.33 -12.67
CA ASP A 837 -7.16 26.62 -11.61
C ASP A 837 -7.78 27.60 -10.61
N LEU A 838 -9.09 27.47 -10.45
CA LEU A 838 -9.83 28.13 -9.38
C LEU A 838 -10.01 27.14 -8.23
N VAL A 839 -9.69 27.60 -7.02
CA VAL A 839 -10.00 26.89 -5.78
C VAL A 839 -11.06 27.68 -4.99
N PRO A 840 -11.73 27.11 -3.98
CA PRO A 840 -12.81 27.79 -3.25
C PRO A 840 -12.39 29.16 -2.69
N ASN A 841 -11.19 29.21 -2.11
CA ASN A 841 -10.60 30.43 -1.55
C ASN A 841 -10.36 31.55 -2.59
N ASP A 842 -10.23 31.25 -3.88
CA ASP A 842 -10.03 32.30 -4.91
C ASP A 842 -11.31 33.12 -5.13
N VAL A 843 -12.47 32.45 -5.07
CA VAL A 843 -13.80 33.05 -5.32
C VAL A 843 -14.57 33.35 -4.03
N GLY A 844 -13.95 33.11 -2.86
CA GLY A 844 -14.50 33.48 -1.55
C GLY A 844 -15.53 32.52 -0.96
N ILE A 845 -15.50 31.24 -1.35
CA ILE A 845 -16.36 30.18 -0.79
C ILE A 845 -15.53 29.07 -0.13
N GLY A 846 -16.16 28.24 0.71
CA GLY A 846 -15.46 27.28 1.55
C GLY A 846 -14.70 27.93 2.73
N PRO A 847 -13.70 27.24 3.33
CA PRO A 847 -13.30 25.86 3.04
C PRO A 847 -14.41 24.85 3.37
N TYR A 848 -14.39 23.67 2.74
CA TYR A 848 -15.38 22.61 3.01
C TYR A 848 -14.93 21.62 4.09
N ASP A 849 -13.85 21.94 4.84
CA ASP A 849 -13.39 21.16 6.00
C ASP A 849 -14.56 20.88 6.96
N VAL A 850 -14.95 19.60 7.09
CA VAL A 850 -15.97 19.18 8.05
C VAL A 850 -15.51 19.51 9.47
N PRO A 851 -16.43 19.91 10.38
CA PRO A 851 -16.08 20.13 11.78
C PRO A 851 -15.47 18.86 12.38
N PRO A 852 -14.29 18.93 13.04
CA PRO A 852 -13.73 17.76 13.70
C PRO A 852 -14.65 17.27 14.82
N GLU A 853 -14.65 15.95 15.07
CA GLU A 853 -15.40 15.35 16.19
C GLU A 853 -15.07 16.08 17.51
N GLN A 854 -16.11 16.42 18.27
CA GLN A 854 -15.95 17.20 19.51
C GLN A 854 -15.23 16.40 20.62
N PRO A 855 -14.52 17.10 21.54
CA PRO A 855 -13.36 16.54 22.20
C PRO A 855 -13.66 15.66 23.43
N VAL A 856 -12.75 14.71 23.68
CA VAL A 856 -12.46 14.08 24.98
C VAL A 856 -13.68 13.78 25.85
N ARG A 857 -14.67 13.05 25.31
CA ARG A 857 -15.79 12.53 26.10
C ARG A 857 -15.27 11.43 27.04
N THR A 858 -15.11 11.76 28.32
CA THR A 858 -14.58 10.87 29.37
C THR A 858 -15.67 10.34 30.30
N ALA A 859 -16.93 10.73 30.07
CA ALA A 859 -18.08 10.24 30.83
C ALA A 859 -19.31 10.14 29.92
N TRP A 860 -20.11 9.11 30.19
CA TRP A 860 -21.38 8.80 29.55
C TRP A 860 -22.38 8.51 30.67
N THR A 861 -23.52 9.19 30.65
CA THR A 861 -24.53 9.18 31.73
C THR A 861 -25.94 8.92 31.21
N PHE A 862 -26.12 8.80 29.88
CA PHE A 862 -27.32 8.27 29.24
C PHE A 862 -28.62 9.02 29.61
N ASP A 863 -28.51 10.29 30.03
CA ASP A 863 -29.64 11.13 30.49
C ASP A 863 -30.70 11.39 29.41
N ARG A 864 -30.35 11.25 28.12
CA ARG A 864 -31.16 11.72 26.97
C ARG A 864 -31.22 10.74 25.79
N ASP A 865 -30.11 10.08 25.51
CA ASP A 865 -29.92 9.13 24.42
C ASP A 865 -28.82 8.12 24.82
N THR A 866 -28.34 7.29 23.90
CA THR A 866 -27.28 6.29 24.19
C THR A 866 -25.89 6.90 24.38
N ASP A 867 -25.75 8.23 24.37
CA ASP A 867 -24.50 8.99 24.37
C ASP A 867 -23.51 8.60 23.26
N GLY A 868 -24.00 7.93 22.21
CA GLY A 868 -23.20 7.38 21.11
C GLY A 868 -22.72 5.93 21.32
N TRP A 869 -23.21 5.23 22.33
CA TRP A 869 -23.05 3.78 22.45
C TRP A 869 -24.04 3.05 21.54
N ASP A 870 -23.60 1.95 20.93
CA ASP A 870 -24.39 1.18 19.97
C ASP A 870 -24.10 -0.34 20.04
N ASN A 871 -25.01 -1.11 19.46
CA ASN A 871 -24.92 -2.56 19.29
C ASN A 871 -24.02 -2.92 18.11
N ASN A 872 -23.17 -3.93 18.25
CA ASN A 872 -22.55 -4.59 17.10
C ASN A 872 -22.31 -6.11 17.31
N MET A 873 -22.70 -6.68 18.46
CA MET A 873 -22.53 -8.12 18.71
C MET A 873 -23.45 -8.61 19.82
N GLN A 874 -24.36 -9.54 19.47
CA GLN A 874 -25.18 -10.37 20.39
C GLN A 874 -25.93 -9.67 21.53
N CYS A 875 -26.11 -8.35 21.44
CA CYS A 875 -27.17 -7.60 22.11
C CYS A 875 -28.36 -7.41 21.14
N ASP A 876 -29.52 -7.03 21.68
CA ASP A 876 -30.69 -6.55 20.95
C ASP A 876 -31.41 -5.47 21.78
N SER A 877 -32.36 -4.75 21.17
CA SER A 877 -33.15 -3.67 21.79
C SER A 877 -32.29 -2.59 22.48
N VAL A 878 -31.11 -2.29 21.93
CA VAL A 878 -30.20 -1.27 22.47
C VAL A 878 -30.80 0.12 22.32
N GLY A 879 -30.94 0.84 23.42
CA GLY A 879 -31.55 2.16 23.47
C GLY A 879 -31.41 2.83 24.84
N GLN A 880 -32.16 3.91 25.07
CA GLN A 880 -32.16 4.64 26.34
C GLN A 880 -33.54 4.52 27.02
N THR A 881 -33.57 4.35 28.34
CA THR A 881 -34.80 4.36 29.14
C THR A 881 -34.48 4.72 30.60
N GLU A 882 -35.30 5.56 31.23
CA GLU A 882 -35.20 5.95 32.66
C GLU A 882 -33.84 6.55 33.10
N GLY A 883 -33.04 7.07 32.15
CA GLY A 883 -31.70 7.62 32.41
C GLY A 883 -30.56 6.60 32.27
N ALA A 884 -30.83 5.39 31.76
CA ALA A 884 -29.83 4.36 31.51
C ALA A 884 -29.81 3.91 30.05
N LEU A 885 -28.64 3.46 29.58
CA LEU A 885 -28.51 2.63 28.38
C LEU A 885 -29.06 1.24 28.70
N VAL A 886 -30.00 0.73 27.91
CA VAL A 886 -30.64 -0.57 28.09
C VAL A 886 -30.34 -1.47 26.90
N ALA A 887 -30.14 -2.77 27.15
CA ALA A 887 -29.98 -3.82 26.14
C ALA A 887 -30.51 -5.18 26.65
N GLU A 888 -30.91 -6.10 25.76
CA GLU A 888 -31.05 -7.53 26.09
C GLU A 888 -29.94 -8.34 25.43
N THR A 889 -29.32 -9.29 26.14
CA THR A 889 -28.32 -10.19 25.56
C THR A 889 -29.00 -11.38 24.86
N VAL A 890 -28.58 -11.67 23.63
CA VAL A 890 -29.15 -12.73 22.79
C VAL A 890 -28.15 -13.86 22.45
N GLY A 891 -26.91 -13.76 22.93
CA GLY A 891 -25.88 -14.79 22.76
C GLY A 891 -24.83 -14.80 23.87
N GLY A 892 -23.75 -15.57 23.68
CA GLY A 892 -22.67 -15.78 24.67
C GLY A 892 -21.54 -14.75 24.64
N ASP A 893 -21.48 -13.91 23.61
CA ASP A 893 -20.49 -12.82 23.43
C ASP A 893 -21.24 -11.49 23.16
N PRO A 894 -22.04 -10.98 24.13
CA PRO A 894 -22.74 -9.70 24.00
C PRO A 894 -21.78 -8.53 24.21
N ALA A 895 -21.75 -7.57 23.27
CA ALA A 895 -20.84 -6.44 23.32
C ALA A 895 -21.52 -5.11 22.95
N LEU A 896 -21.37 -4.13 23.84
CA LEU A 896 -21.77 -2.74 23.64
C LEU A 896 -20.52 -1.92 23.27
N PHE A 897 -20.59 -1.15 22.18
CA PHE A 897 -19.47 -0.37 21.69
C PHE A 897 -19.70 1.12 21.93
N GLY A 898 -18.76 1.78 22.61
CA GLY A 898 -18.80 3.21 22.86
C GLY A 898 -18.42 4.05 21.64
N PRO A 899 -18.70 5.36 21.67
CA PRO A 899 -18.35 6.27 20.60
C PRO A 899 -16.83 6.52 20.52
N PRO A 900 -16.35 7.17 19.44
CA PRO A 900 -14.97 7.61 19.35
C PRO A 900 -14.57 8.57 20.48
N ILE A 901 -13.38 8.35 21.06
CA ILE A 901 -12.78 9.21 22.08
C ILE A 901 -11.34 9.59 21.75
N GLN A 902 -10.75 10.46 22.58
CA GLN A 902 -9.33 10.84 22.55
C GLN A 902 -8.83 11.10 23.98
N ALA A 903 -8.71 10.05 24.80
CA ALA A 903 -8.27 10.17 26.20
C ALA A 903 -6.80 9.72 26.36
N MET A 904 -5.96 10.54 26.99
CA MET A 904 -4.58 10.12 27.31
C MET A 904 -4.62 9.12 28.48
N ALA A 905 -4.24 7.86 28.24
CA ALA A 905 -4.38 6.77 29.20
C ALA A 905 -3.71 7.08 30.56
N THR A 906 -2.55 7.72 30.51
CA THR A 906 -1.75 8.20 31.65
C THR A 906 -2.47 9.25 32.52
N SER A 907 -3.54 9.87 32.02
CA SER A 907 -4.37 10.81 32.78
C SER A 907 -5.56 10.15 33.48
N PHE A 908 -5.89 8.90 33.14
CA PHE A 908 -7.11 8.22 33.59
C PHE A 908 -6.80 6.78 34.09
N PRO A 909 -6.31 6.59 35.33
CA PRO A 909 -5.87 5.27 35.81
C PRO A 909 -7.01 4.28 36.10
N VAL A 910 -8.24 4.78 36.29
CA VAL A 910 -9.41 3.97 36.69
C VAL A 910 -10.58 4.23 35.74
N VAL A 911 -11.32 3.18 35.41
CA VAL A 911 -12.65 3.30 34.80
C VAL A 911 -13.71 2.92 35.82
N ARG A 912 -14.65 3.84 36.07
CA ARG A 912 -15.87 3.58 36.84
C ARG A 912 -16.99 3.19 35.89
N LEU A 913 -17.82 2.24 36.29
CA LEU A 913 -19.13 2.04 35.66
C LEU A 913 -20.18 1.62 36.69
N ARG A 914 -21.43 2.04 36.48
CA ARG A 914 -22.58 1.69 37.33
C ARG A 914 -23.62 0.96 36.48
N MET A 915 -23.86 -0.30 36.81
CA MET A 915 -24.61 -1.25 35.98
C MET A 915 -25.53 -2.13 36.84
N ARG A 916 -26.73 -2.40 36.31
CA ARG A 916 -27.70 -3.38 36.81
C ARG A 916 -27.86 -4.48 35.77
N LEU A 917 -27.85 -5.73 36.23
CA LEU A 917 -28.05 -6.91 35.38
C LEU A 917 -29.23 -7.73 35.92
N CYS A 918 -30.20 -8.02 35.05
CA CYS A 918 -31.44 -8.71 35.38
C CYS A 918 -31.56 -10.00 34.55
N SER A 919 -31.73 -11.16 35.17
CA SER A 919 -32.02 -12.42 34.47
C SER A 919 -33.48 -12.47 34.03
N LYS A 920 -33.76 -13.14 32.90
CA LYS A 920 -35.11 -13.25 32.32
C LYS A 920 -36.13 -13.99 33.20
N ASP A 921 -35.66 -14.82 34.12
CA ASP A 921 -36.46 -15.55 35.12
C ASP A 921 -36.40 -14.92 36.53
N GLY A 922 -35.59 -13.87 36.72
CA GLY A 922 -35.35 -13.23 38.03
C GLY A 922 -34.51 -14.05 39.00
N ALA A 923 -33.94 -15.20 38.58
CA ALA A 923 -33.07 -16.00 39.43
C ALA A 923 -31.66 -15.38 39.52
N PRO A 924 -31.12 -15.11 40.74
CA PRO A 924 -29.85 -14.43 40.88
C PRO A 924 -28.65 -15.36 40.63
N PHE A 925 -27.63 -14.88 39.91
CA PHE A 925 -26.36 -15.58 39.72
C PHE A 925 -25.17 -14.62 39.58
N SER A 926 -23.95 -15.15 39.73
CA SER A 926 -22.70 -14.43 39.41
C SER A 926 -22.23 -14.77 38.00
N ASP A 927 -21.68 -13.78 37.30
CA ASP A 927 -21.08 -13.93 35.97
C ASP A 927 -19.78 -13.14 35.86
N THR A 928 -19.14 -13.16 34.68
CA THR A 928 -17.99 -12.29 34.37
C THR A 928 -18.37 -11.26 33.31
N ALA A 929 -17.93 -10.01 33.52
CA ALA A 929 -17.96 -8.95 32.53
C ALA A 929 -16.52 -8.55 32.14
N GLN A 930 -16.38 -7.84 31.02
CA GLN A 930 -15.08 -7.47 30.48
C GLN A 930 -15.13 -6.09 29.82
N LEU A 931 -14.25 -5.19 30.25
CA LEU A 931 -14.06 -3.89 29.61
C LEU A 931 -12.83 -3.94 28.71
N PHE A 932 -13.04 -3.71 27.42
CA PHE A 932 -12.00 -3.59 26.40
C PHE A 932 -11.77 -2.13 26.03
N TRP A 933 -10.56 -1.82 25.54
CA TRP A 933 -10.24 -0.52 24.97
C TRP A 933 -9.48 -0.63 23.65
N ARG A 934 -9.68 0.37 22.79
CA ARG A 934 -8.88 0.64 21.59
C ARG A 934 -7.95 1.81 21.87
N THR A 935 -6.73 1.77 21.36
CA THR A 935 -5.79 2.91 21.42
C THR A 935 -5.51 3.46 20.02
N LYS A 936 -4.56 4.40 19.89
CA LYS A 936 -4.00 4.83 18.60
C LYS A 936 -3.10 3.78 17.92
N ARG A 937 -2.84 2.64 18.58
CA ARG A 937 -2.16 1.44 18.05
C ARG A 937 -3.04 0.19 18.06
N TRP A 938 -3.56 -0.18 19.23
CA TRP A 938 -4.15 -1.50 19.46
C TRP A 938 -5.68 -1.48 19.29
N THR A 939 -6.23 -2.52 18.64
CA THR A 939 -7.66 -2.81 18.60
C THR A 939 -8.17 -3.34 19.94
N GLU A 940 -9.49 -3.37 20.14
CA GLU A 940 -10.11 -4.11 21.24
C GLU A 940 -9.75 -5.59 21.13
N ASN A 941 -8.96 -6.11 22.08
CA ASN A 941 -8.54 -7.50 22.15
C ASN A 941 -8.34 -7.93 23.61
N GLU A 942 -8.25 -9.24 23.86
CA GLU A 942 -8.10 -9.84 25.19
C GLU A 942 -7.07 -9.15 26.09
N ALA A 943 -5.89 -8.82 25.55
CA ALA A 943 -4.83 -8.21 26.33
C ALA A 943 -4.98 -6.68 26.48
N CYS A 944 -5.85 -6.05 25.69
CA CYS A 944 -6.28 -4.65 25.84
C CYS A 944 -7.66 -4.61 26.53
N SER A 945 -7.79 -5.37 27.62
CA SER A 945 -9.01 -5.48 28.41
C SER A 945 -8.73 -5.71 29.90
N ILE A 946 -9.79 -5.63 30.70
CA ILE A 946 -9.84 -6.08 32.09
C ILE A 946 -11.15 -6.84 32.35
N ARG A 947 -11.03 -8.04 32.94
CA ARG A 947 -12.18 -8.85 33.40
C ARG A 947 -12.54 -8.51 34.84
N PHE A 948 -13.83 -8.53 35.15
CA PHE A 948 -14.34 -8.32 36.50
C PHE A 948 -15.59 -9.19 36.75
N ALA A 949 -15.77 -9.63 38.00
CA ALA A 949 -16.95 -10.38 38.39
C ALA A 949 -18.17 -9.45 38.51
N VAL A 950 -19.34 -9.92 38.10
CA VAL A 950 -20.61 -9.18 38.15
C VAL A 950 -21.71 -10.02 38.80
N SER A 951 -22.67 -9.34 39.42
CA SER A 951 -23.89 -9.96 39.96
C SER A 951 -25.09 -9.67 39.04
N VAL A 952 -25.81 -10.72 38.68
CA VAL A 952 -27.08 -10.66 37.94
C VAL A 952 -28.21 -10.88 38.94
N ASP A 953 -28.50 -9.84 39.73
CA ASP A 953 -29.44 -9.88 40.87
C ASP A 953 -30.50 -8.77 40.83
N GLY A 954 -30.57 -8.01 39.73
CA GLY A 954 -31.48 -6.88 39.56
C GLY A 954 -31.18 -5.66 40.42
N GLN A 955 -30.00 -5.58 41.07
CA GLN A 955 -29.56 -4.40 41.82
C GLN A 955 -28.58 -3.54 41.02
N TRP A 956 -28.45 -2.28 41.42
CA TRP A 956 -27.43 -1.37 40.88
C TRP A 956 -26.09 -1.58 41.58
N HIS A 957 -25.10 -2.07 40.83
CA HIS A 957 -23.72 -2.24 41.31
C HIS A 957 -22.81 -1.18 40.69
N GLN A 958 -21.81 -0.71 41.46
CA GLN A 958 -20.77 0.19 40.97
C GLN A 958 -19.43 -0.55 40.96
N TYR A 959 -18.76 -0.53 39.82
CA TYR A 959 -17.47 -1.18 39.61
C TYR A 959 -16.41 -0.11 39.38
N GLN A 960 -15.22 -0.30 39.95
CA GLN A 960 -14.02 0.49 39.70
C GLN A 960 -12.93 -0.44 39.17
N LEU A 961 -12.47 -0.16 37.95
CA LEU A 961 -11.58 -1.02 37.19
C LEU A 961 -10.20 -0.35 37.11
N PRO A 962 -9.15 -0.90 37.75
CA PRO A 962 -7.81 -0.30 37.79
C PRO A 962 -7.06 -0.54 36.48
N VAL A 963 -7.57 0.03 35.38
CA VAL A 963 -7.07 -0.21 34.02
C VAL A 963 -5.59 0.11 33.83
N SER A 964 -5.02 1.05 34.60
CA SER A 964 -3.58 1.33 34.58
C SER A 964 -2.68 0.19 35.09
N GLU A 965 -3.23 -0.83 35.76
CA GLU A 965 -2.48 -2.05 36.10
C GLU A 965 -2.23 -2.93 34.86
N ASN A 966 -3.05 -2.81 33.81
CA ASN A 966 -2.75 -3.45 32.54
C ASN A 966 -1.68 -2.63 31.79
N PRO A 967 -0.52 -3.21 31.42
CA PRO A 967 0.56 -2.49 30.75
C PRO A 967 0.20 -1.95 29.35
N ARG A 968 -0.96 -2.33 28.79
CA ARG A 968 -1.51 -1.84 27.51
C ARG A 968 -2.54 -0.71 27.69
N TRP A 969 -2.73 -0.19 28.91
CA TRP A 969 -3.41 1.09 29.14
C TRP A 969 -2.41 2.25 28.99
N LYS A 970 -1.95 2.48 27.75
CA LYS A 970 -0.91 3.47 27.40
C LYS A 970 -1.27 4.23 26.11
N GLY A 971 -0.63 5.38 25.90
CA GLY A 971 -0.89 6.24 24.73
C GLY A 971 -2.26 6.93 24.80
N VAL A 972 -2.90 7.11 23.63
CA VAL A 972 -4.25 7.69 23.52
C VAL A 972 -5.29 6.59 23.30
N ILE A 973 -6.24 6.46 24.23
CA ILE A 973 -7.45 5.64 24.11
C ILE A 973 -8.41 6.28 23.09
N THR A 974 -8.95 5.48 22.18
CA THR A 974 -9.77 5.92 21.04
C THR A 974 -11.18 5.33 20.99
N ARG A 975 -11.46 4.24 21.73
CA ARG A 975 -12.80 3.66 21.93
C ARG A 975 -12.82 2.73 23.15
N LEU A 976 -14.00 2.46 23.70
CA LEU A 976 -14.27 1.41 24.69
C LEU A 976 -15.26 0.37 24.11
N ARG A 977 -15.16 -0.89 24.53
CA ARG A 977 -16.17 -1.95 24.36
C ARG A 977 -16.46 -2.53 25.75
N LEU A 978 -17.74 -2.68 26.10
CA LEU A 978 -18.17 -3.31 27.35
C LEU A 978 -18.97 -4.58 27.04
N ASP A 979 -18.51 -5.68 27.61
CA ASP A 979 -19.16 -6.97 27.54
C ASP A 979 -19.78 -7.25 28.92
N PRO A 980 -21.11 -7.11 29.09
CA PRO A 980 -21.73 -7.01 30.40
C PRO A 980 -21.92 -8.37 31.11
N CYS A 981 -21.88 -9.48 30.37
CA CYS A 981 -21.98 -10.85 30.88
C CYS A 981 -21.53 -11.85 29.79
N THR A 982 -21.52 -13.16 30.05
CA THR A 982 -21.09 -14.19 29.05
C THR A 982 -22.25 -15.05 28.52
N ARG A 983 -23.50 -14.56 28.55
CA ARG A 983 -24.69 -15.37 28.23
C ARG A 983 -25.91 -14.57 27.78
N ALA A 984 -26.78 -15.25 27.03
CA ALA A 984 -28.07 -14.74 26.58
C ALA A 984 -29.10 -14.68 27.73
N GLY A 985 -30.16 -13.89 27.55
CA GLY A 985 -31.28 -13.80 28.48
C GLY A 985 -31.01 -12.91 29.70
N VAL A 986 -30.06 -11.98 29.60
CA VAL A 986 -29.80 -10.95 30.61
C VAL A 986 -30.21 -9.59 30.04
N ARG A 987 -31.07 -8.87 30.76
CA ARG A 987 -31.31 -7.44 30.53
C ARG A 987 -30.20 -6.66 31.23
N VAL A 988 -29.54 -5.79 30.47
CA VAL A 988 -28.41 -4.96 30.87
C VAL A 988 -28.90 -3.53 30.97
N GLU A 989 -28.57 -2.85 32.06
CA GLU A 989 -28.92 -1.44 32.28
C GLU A 989 -27.68 -0.72 32.83
N LEU A 990 -27.17 0.26 32.09
CA LEU A 990 -25.93 0.99 32.39
C LEU A 990 -26.25 2.47 32.61
N ASP A 991 -25.96 2.97 33.80
CA ASP A 991 -26.31 4.30 34.31
C ASP A 991 -25.13 5.28 34.21
N GLU A 992 -23.90 4.80 34.42
CA GLU A 992 -22.69 5.56 34.13
C GLU A 992 -21.59 4.64 33.57
N ILE A 993 -20.80 5.16 32.64
CA ILE A 993 -19.39 4.77 32.49
C ILE A 993 -18.52 6.03 32.44
N ARG A 994 -17.36 6.01 33.09
CA ARG A 994 -16.50 7.20 33.31
C ARG A 994 -15.03 6.82 33.43
N LEU A 995 -14.18 7.54 32.72
CA LEU A 995 -12.74 7.58 32.93
C LEU A 995 -12.44 8.54 34.10
N GLU A 996 -11.94 8.02 35.23
CA GLU A 996 -11.59 8.83 36.41
C GLU A 996 -10.18 9.43 36.25
N ALA A 997 -10.04 10.73 36.45
CA ALA A 997 -8.76 11.45 36.32
C ALA A 997 -7.93 11.41 37.63
N LEU A 998 -6.61 11.62 37.48
CA LEU A 998 -5.66 11.90 38.59
C LEU A 998 -5.84 13.29 39.22
#